data_AF-A0AA97IK58-F1
#
_entry.id   AF-A0AA97IK58-F1
#
_cell.length_a   1.000
_cell.length_b   1.000
_cell.length_c   1.000
_cell.angle_alpha   90.00
_cell.angle_beta   90.00
_cell.angle_gamma   90.00
#
_symmetry.space_group_name_H-M   'P 1'
#
loop_
_entity.id
_entity.type
_entity.pdbx_description
1 polymer ?
#
loop_
_entity_poly.entity_id
_entity_poly.type
_entity_poly.pdbx_seq_one_letter_code
_entity_poly.pdbx_strand_id
1 'polypeptide(L)'
;MNDHLNSIRQITPTYKPFPKSLSTKSVAEQFAENTIYWLQLSNTSYVDRDSVETSFQRRVEDSEAGEEPFQDNFCIKKYRTQVEKKRLGIFYPEDYRTHEIPGLSKSSYLGKHSLPEYFDTANRYNFVAMDNGHKPSECLNAFFHGPTIADCATTLSACQYRAIETIIGTEEFDRIFGAPISRFRIPVDLFSHISQVTAFFTKGEYVNRVKYSNPLYRLFDYLEFYKGSGSNGQSELNIKKGDILYIQGVKGYDLKHATGHAVGYNLVCTGQNSSGQNLYLGFGPGEFDEPKTYDQVKKILIDGYNKPQGPETILAIKEGKSSYTERADDILPYDHPIGGIIIAARFNNEPWEYFLSECDQVWHRQPLLSVTPAMEPKPVHQVSRIHAENLDADIDQFIPRSTQQELMHETALKFTHAVINNQGGASYKKPMGLFLTGSPGLGKTHLCVAVAKKAADYGVNTLYLDADKAGELYQCFQGNENEWDSKIREMLAGKDLVVIDDANGGHFSKQLLARTMKHVMTAKKAIMVSSNHHIPVKAGLLGDIDPFTRYAHNFLYLSDLQGDSCRSQWWHSPDVLAADAISQLGQYQGRNAAGVITEHAVSIDEMARVLSIPAEQIRRVGPPELPGTEFVSPKFYFNHLSKTGHQAVFMECDITFSNPWIKQFLNVVQKVHDEGLKLVVKTNDRILFLEAVMDYLKFLQLLDGEVRIGERLEHMFPDFAESGLQN
;
A
#
# COMPACT_ATOMS: atom_id res chain seq x y z
N MET A 1 11.46 -24.95 7.54
CA MET A 1 11.34 -23.55 7.09
C MET A 1 10.22 -22.81 7.82
N ASN A 2 9.02 -23.40 7.96
CA ASN A 2 7.90 -22.79 8.68
C ASN A 2 8.18 -22.49 10.17
N ASP A 3 8.81 -23.40 10.92
CA ASP A 3 9.04 -23.21 12.36
C ASP A 3 9.96 -22.01 12.68
N HIS A 4 10.94 -21.73 11.82
CA HIS A 4 11.86 -20.61 12.00
C HIS A 4 11.20 -19.26 11.71
N LEU A 5 10.44 -19.16 10.61
CA LEU A 5 9.65 -17.96 10.32
C LEU A 5 8.64 -17.67 11.44
N ASN A 6 8.05 -18.72 12.01
CA ASN A 6 7.16 -18.59 13.16
C ASN A 6 7.89 -18.08 14.42
N SER A 7 9.13 -18.53 14.67
CA SER A 7 9.95 -18.02 15.79
C SER A 7 10.37 -16.56 15.60
N ILE A 8 10.64 -16.15 14.35
CA ILE A 8 11.06 -14.79 14.01
C ILE A 8 9.89 -13.81 14.11
N ARG A 9 8.67 -14.23 13.78
CA ARG A 9 7.44 -13.43 13.92
C ARG A 9 7.12 -13.01 15.36
N GLN A 10 7.78 -13.60 16.36
CA GLN A 10 7.58 -13.25 17.77
C GLN A 10 8.58 -12.20 18.27
N ILE A 11 9.51 -11.75 17.43
CA ILE A 11 10.49 -10.73 17.80
C ILE A 11 9.84 -9.36 17.60
N THR A 12 9.57 -8.66 18.70
CA THR A 12 9.17 -7.25 18.69
C THR A 12 10.39 -6.39 19.05
N PRO A 13 11.00 -5.68 18.08
CA PRO A 13 12.11 -4.80 18.35
C PRO A 13 11.70 -3.68 19.32
N THR A 14 12.52 -3.39 20.33
CA THR A 14 12.29 -2.22 21.18
C THR A 14 12.47 -0.95 20.35
N TYR A 15 11.47 -0.06 20.41
CA TYR A 15 11.47 1.17 19.62
C TYR A 15 11.27 2.41 20.51
N LYS A 16 12.11 3.42 20.31
CA LYS A 16 11.96 4.74 20.94
C LYS A 16 11.88 5.81 19.83
N PRO A 17 10.81 6.61 19.77
CA PRO A 17 10.71 7.70 18.80
C PRO A 17 11.84 8.72 18.93
N PHE A 18 12.29 9.27 17.79
CA PHE A 18 13.24 10.37 17.73
C PHE A 18 12.51 11.71 17.81
N PRO A 19 12.92 12.62 18.72
CA PRO A 19 12.47 14.01 18.66
C PRO A 19 13.09 14.69 17.44
N LYS A 20 12.44 15.75 16.93
CA LYS A 20 12.99 16.57 15.87
C LYS A 20 14.32 17.21 16.31
N SER A 21 15.33 17.16 15.44
CA SER A 21 16.65 17.76 15.70
C SER A 21 16.54 19.28 15.88
N LEU A 22 17.22 19.81 16.90
CA LEU A 22 17.39 21.25 17.16
C LEU A 22 18.78 21.77 16.76
N SER A 23 19.52 21.02 15.94
CA SER A 23 20.88 21.37 15.53
C SER A 23 20.92 22.63 14.66
N THR A 24 21.93 23.47 14.86
CA THR A 24 22.20 24.68 14.06
C THR A 24 23.02 24.40 12.80
N LYS A 25 23.49 23.15 12.61
CA LYS A 25 24.25 22.74 11.41
C LYS A 25 23.36 22.76 10.17
N SER A 26 23.98 22.92 9.00
CA SER A 26 23.27 22.76 7.73
C SER A 26 22.65 21.37 7.62
N VAL A 27 21.54 21.22 6.90
CA VAL A 27 20.89 19.91 6.73
C VAL A 27 21.84 18.90 6.10
N ALA A 28 22.56 19.25 5.02
CA ALA A 28 23.55 18.38 4.41
C ALA A 28 24.57 17.85 5.43
N GLU A 29 25.04 18.71 6.34
CA GLU A 29 25.98 18.30 7.37
C GLU A 29 25.33 17.37 8.41
N GLN A 30 24.11 17.68 8.86
CA GLN A 30 23.35 16.80 9.75
C GLN A 30 23.09 15.43 9.09
N PHE A 31 22.71 15.42 7.81
CA PHE A 31 22.44 14.21 7.04
C PHE A 31 23.71 13.36 6.91
N ALA A 32 24.83 13.98 6.56
CA ALA A 32 26.13 13.32 6.46
C ALA A 32 26.53 12.69 7.80
N GLU A 33 26.49 13.47 8.90
CA GLU A 33 26.91 13.01 10.22
C GLU A 33 26.03 11.88 10.76
N ASN A 34 24.70 12.01 10.62
CA ASN A 34 23.80 10.96 11.07
C ASN A 34 23.93 9.70 10.20
N THR A 35 24.10 9.83 8.87
CA THR A 35 24.31 8.67 7.99
C THR A 35 25.59 7.93 8.39
N ILE A 36 26.69 8.64 8.63
CA ILE A 36 27.96 8.08 9.09
C ILE A 36 27.77 7.40 10.46
N TYR A 37 27.15 8.08 11.42
CA TYR A 37 26.91 7.55 12.76
C TYR A 37 26.13 6.23 12.72
N TRP A 38 25.02 6.18 12.00
CA TRP A 38 24.20 4.97 11.89
C TRP A 38 24.91 3.84 11.15
N LEU A 39 25.77 4.17 10.18
CA LEU A 39 26.59 3.18 9.49
C LEU A 39 27.68 2.60 10.41
N GLN A 40 28.35 3.44 11.21
CA GLN A 40 29.30 3.00 12.23
C GLN A 40 28.64 2.07 13.25
N LEU A 41 27.44 2.43 13.73
CA LEU A 41 26.68 1.58 14.64
C LEU A 41 26.32 0.24 13.99
N SER A 42 25.97 0.25 12.70
CA SER A 42 25.69 -0.97 11.93
C SER A 42 26.92 -1.86 11.73
N ASN A 43 28.13 -1.28 11.76
CA ASN A 43 29.40 -2.01 11.71
C ASN A 43 29.86 -2.54 13.06
N THR A 44 29.10 -2.34 14.15
CA THR A 44 29.38 -2.98 15.45
C THR A 44 29.55 -4.48 15.23
N SER A 45 30.67 -5.01 15.71
CA SER A 45 31.04 -6.42 15.56
C SER A 45 29.91 -7.33 16.01
N TYR A 46 29.67 -8.42 15.27
CA TYR A 46 28.58 -9.34 15.58
C TYR A 46 28.66 -9.91 17.00
N VAL A 47 29.85 -10.01 17.59
CA VAL A 47 30.03 -10.48 18.97
C VAL A 47 29.56 -9.49 20.03
N ASP A 48 29.51 -8.21 19.69
CA ASP A 48 29.19 -7.12 20.61
C ASP A 48 27.73 -6.65 20.49
N ARG A 49 26.93 -7.29 19.62
CA ARG A 49 25.52 -6.95 19.44
C ARG A 49 24.63 -7.64 20.47
N ASP A 50 23.53 -6.99 20.80
CA ASP A 50 22.50 -7.55 21.67
C ASP A 50 21.95 -8.88 21.11
N SER A 51 21.64 -9.79 22.03
CA SER A 51 20.99 -11.07 21.72
C SER A 51 19.63 -11.15 22.41
N VAL A 52 18.65 -11.72 21.71
CA VAL A 52 17.30 -11.96 22.22
C VAL A 52 17.06 -13.46 22.32
N GLU A 53 16.48 -13.87 23.45
CA GLU A 53 16.02 -15.25 23.65
C GLU A 53 14.75 -15.47 22.84
N THR A 54 14.80 -16.45 21.93
CA THR A 54 13.67 -16.90 21.13
C THR A 54 13.33 -18.32 21.53
N SER A 55 12.04 -18.64 21.66
CA SER A 55 11.59 -20.00 21.94
C SER A 55 10.89 -20.60 20.73
N PHE A 56 11.16 -21.87 20.41
CA PHE A 56 10.45 -22.58 19.36
C PHE A 56 10.22 -24.03 19.73
N GLN A 57 9.11 -24.58 19.24
CA GLN A 57 8.78 -25.99 19.43
C GLN A 57 9.45 -26.80 18.33
N ARG A 58 10.42 -27.64 18.71
CA ARG A 58 11.04 -28.59 17.79
C ARG A 58 10.39 -29.96 17.98
N ARG A 59 10.06 -30.61 16.88
CA ARG A 59 9.67 -32.03 16.90
C ARG A 59 10.90 -32.84 17.31
N VAL A 60 10.79 -33.57 18.41
CA VAL A 60 11.84 -34.51 18.80
C VAL A 60 11.55 -35.78 18.03
N GLU A 61 12.41 -36.10 17.06
CA GLU A 61 12.48 -37.47 16.56
C GLU A 61 13.21 -38.27 17.63
N ASP A 62 12.46 -39.04 18.42
CA ASP A 62 13.05 -40.01 19.34
C ASP A 62 13.76 -41.07 18.47
N SER A 63 15.03 -40.81 18.15
CA SER A 63 15.94 -41.78 17.56
C SER A 63 16.46 -42.69 18.67
N GLU A 64 15.56 -43.37 19.38
CA GLU A 64 15.90 -44.58 20.09
C GLU A 64 15.30 -45.72 19.30
N ALA A 65 16.14 -46.29 18.45
CA ALA A 65 15.90 -47.57 17.78
C ALA A 65 15.82 -48.67 18.85
N GLY A 66 14.63 -48.84 19.42
CA GLY A 66 14.22 -50.05 20.12
C GLY A 66 13.22 -50.76 19.22
N GLU A 67 13.64 -51.87 18.63
CA GLU A 67 12.76 -52.79 17.92
C GLU A 67 11.69 -53.33 18.89
N GLU A 68 10.45 -52.83 18.82
CA GLU A 68 9.29 -53.60 19.28
C GLU A 68 8.19 -53.60 18.22
N PRO A 69 7.61 -54.77 17.88
CA PRO A 69 6.61 -54.88 16.85
C PRO A 69 5.20 -54.61 17.41
N PHE A 70 4.46 -53.80 16.65
CA PHE A 70 2.99 -53.84 16.55
C PHE A 70 2.20 -53.71 17.85
N GLN A 71 1.76 -52.47 18.14
CA GLN A 71 0.38 -52.23 18.55
C GLN A 71 -0.05 -50.80 18.20
N ASP A 72 -1.19 -50.70 17.51
CA ASP A 72 -1.87 -49.46 17.10
C ASP A 72 -1.89 -48.42 18.22
N ASN A 73 -1.20 -47.31 18.03
CA ASN A 73 -1.23 -46.20 18.97
C ASN A 73 -1.22 -44.85 18.24
N PHE A 74 -2.15 -43.99 18.64
CA PHE A 74 -2.10 -42.54 18.41
C PHE A 74 -0.70 -42.03 18.80
N CYS A 75 0.13 -41.77 17.78
CA CYS A 75 1.48 -41.28 17.98
C CYS A 75 1.38 -39.82 18.45
N ILE A 76 1.32 -39.60 19.76
CA ILE A 76 1.38 -38.28 20.37
C ILE A 76 2.76 -37.71 20.04
N LYS A 77 2.81 -36.82 19.04
CA LYS A 77 4.04 -36.10 18.67
C LYS A 77 4.47 -35.28 19.88
N LYS A 78 5.54 -35.69 20.57
CA LYS A 78 6.15 -34.88 21.62
C LYS A 78 6.89 -33.71 20.97
N TYR A 79 6.54 -32.49 21.38
CA TYR A 79 7.26 -31.28 21.02
C TYR A 79 8.05 -30.81 22.24
N ARG A 80 9.32 -30.49 22.05
CA ARG A 80 10.14 -29.86 23.09
C ARG A 80 10.36 -28.41 22.73
N THR A 81 10.02 -27.50 23.64
CA THR A 81 10.37 -26.08 23.50
C THR A 81 11.88 -25.95 23.71
N GLN A 82 12.58 -25.45 22.69
CA GLN A 82 13.98 -25.03 22.80
C GLN A 82 14.02 -23.51 22.88
N VAL A 83 14.88 -22.99 23.76
CA VAL A 83 15.20 -21.57 23.87
C VAL A 83 16.57 -21.36 23.24
N GLU A 84 16.66 -20.47 22.26
CA GLU A 84 17.89 -20.09 21.58
C GLU A 84 18.09 -18.57 21.67
N LYS A 85 19.30 -18.15 22.05
CA LYS A 85 19.72 -16.75 21.95
C LYS A 85 20.10 -16.46 20.50
N LYS A 86 19.41 -15.50 19.88
CA LYS A 86 19.71 -15.00 18.54
C LYS A 86 20.24 -13.58 18.63
N ARG A 87 21.35 -13.31 17.97
CA ARG A 87 21.92 -11.99 17.77
C ARG A 87 21.06 -11.23 16.77
N LEU A 88 20.79 -9.99 17.09
CA LEU A 88 19.93 -9.14 16.27
C LEU A 88 20.74 -8.18 15.40
N GLY A 89 20.08 -7.70 14.35
CA GLY A 89 20.56 -6.64 13.48
C GLY A 89 20.94 -7.11 12.07
N ILE A 90 21.85 -6.37 11.45
CA ILE A 90 22.10 -6.47 10.01
C ILE A 90 23.30 -7.35 9.70
N PHE A 91 23.13 -8.38 8.88
CA PHE A 91 24.15 -9.35 8.51
C PHE A 91 24.41 -9.33 7.01
N TYR A 92 25.67 -9.51 6.63
CA TYR A 92 25.96 -9.93 5.26
C TYR A 92 25.43 -11.35 5.02
N PRO A 93 25.04 -11.69 3.78
CA PRO A 93 24.53 -13.02 3.46
C PRO A 93 25.50 -14.16 3.83
N GLU A 94 26.80 -13.93 3.67
CA GLU A 94 27.87 -14.89 3.99
C GLU A 94 28.05 -15.06 5.50
N ASP A 95 28.04 -13.96 6.25
CA ASP A 95 28.21 -13.94 7.71
C ASP A 95 26.98 -14.49 8.45
N TYR A 96 25.79 -14.31 7.89
CA TYR A 96 24.58 -14.86 8.47
C TYR A 96 24.64 -16.40 8.55
N ARG A 97 25.27 -17.04 7.56
CA ARG A 97 25.42 -18.51 7.52
C ARG A 97 26.37 -19.04 8.58
N THR A 98 27.43 -18.29 8.88
CA THR A 98 28.45 -18.68 9.87
C THR A 98 27.95 -18.46 11.30
N HIS A 99 27.07 -17.49 11.51
CA HIS A 99 26.59 -17.13 12.84
C HIS A 99 25.25 -17.75 13.21
N GLU A 100 24.30 -17.95 12.29
CA GLU A 100 22.90 -18.08 12.71
C GLU A 100 21.96 -19.06 11.98
N ILE A 101 22.34 -19.90 10.97
CA ILE A 101 21.66 -21.17 10.57
C ILE A 101 22.11 -21.68 9.16
N PRO A 102 22.61 -22.93 9.02
CA PRO A 102 23.01 -23.52 7.73
C PRO A 102 21.87 -23.77 6.71
N GLY A 103 20.60 -23.77 7.13
CA GLY A 103 19.46 -24.22 6.33
C GLY A 103 18.80 -23.19 5.40
N LEU A 104 19.03 -21.89 5.61
CA LEU A 104 18.55 -20.82 4.73
C LEU A 104 19.36 -20.72 3.41
N SER A 105 20.54 -21.35 3.38
CA SER A 105 21.49 -21.36 2.25
C SER A 105 21.00 -22.04 0.97
N LYS A 106 19.98 -22.92 1.04
CA LYS A 106 19.44 -23.62 -0.14
C LYS A 106 18.49 -22.77 -0.98
N SER A 107 18.06 -21.64 -0.44
CA SER A 107 17.28 -20.68 -1.19
C SER A 107 18.26 -19.89 -2.04
N SER A 108 18.12 -19.96 -3.37
CA SER A 108 18.85 -19.11 -4.32
C SER A 108 18.58 -17.61 -4.14
N TYR A 109 17.81 -17.23 -3.11
CA TYR A 109 17.45 -15.88 -2.68
C TYR A 109 18.50 -15.30 -1.73
N LEU A 110 19.77 -15.42 -2.10
CA LEU A 110 20.90 -14.76 -1.44
C LEU A 110 20.62 -13.25 -1.35
N GLY A 111 20.18 -12.82 -0.16
CA GLY A 111 20.54 -11.50 0.36
C GLY A 111 19.46 -10.61 0.93
N LYS A 112 18.20 -11.03 1.09
CA LYS A 112 17.11 -10.08 1.44
C LYS A 112 16.06 -10.72 2.33
N HIS A 113 16.38 -10.85 3.61
CA HIS A 113 15.46 -11.35 4.63
C HIS A 113 15.41 -10.37 5.79
N SER A 114 14.22 -10.07 6.27
CA SER A 114 13.97 -9.38 7.55
C SER A 114 12.65 -9.93 8.11
N LEU A 115 12.11 -9.31 9.16
CA LEU A 115 10.86 -9.71 9.78
C LEU A 115 9.70 -9.63 8.75
N PRO A 116 9.07 -10.76 8.39
CA PRO A 116 8.03 -10.80 7.35
C PRO A 116 6.72 -10.11 7.77
N GLU A 117 6.59 -9.80 9.06
CA GLU A 117 5.52 -8.96 9.60
C GLU A 117 5.66 -7.50 9.14
N TYR A 118 6.88 -7.00 8.95
CA TYR A 118 7.14 -5.60 8.62
C TYR A 118 7.36 -5.37 7.13
N PHE A 119 7.75 -6.40 6.37
CA PHE A 119 8.16 -6.27 4.97
C PHE A 119 7.48 -7.26 4.01
N ASP A 120 7.10 -6.75 2.84
CA ASP A 120 6.46 -7.53 1.78
C ASP A 120 7.40 -8.57 1.17
N THR A 121 7.21 -9.82 1.58
CA THR A 121 7.97 -10.98 1.10
C THR A 121 7.80 -11.27 -0.40
N ALA A 122 6.77 -10.72 -1.06
CA ALA A 122 6.62 -10.83 -2.51
C ALA A 122 7.62 -9.92 -3.25
N ASN A 123 8.10 -8.84 -2.62
CA ASN A 123 9.09 -7.96 -3.20
C ASN A 123 10.50 -8.51 -2.99
N ARG A 124 10.93 -9.37 -3.91
CA ARG A 124 12.24 -10.03 -3.85
C ARG A 124 13.44 -9.09 -3.99
N TYR A 125 13.24 -7.82 -4.30
CA TYR A 125 14.34 -6.89 -4.61
C TYR A 125 14.43 -5.69 -3.68
N ASN A 126 13.45 -5.45 -2.82
CA ASN A 126 13.40 -4.28 -1.94
C ASN A 126 12.70 -4.64 -0.63
N PHE A 127 13.09 -4.01 0.48
CA PHE A 127 12.34 -4.07 1.73
C PHE A 127 11.22 -3.04 1.67
N VAL A 128 10.02 -3.45 1.26
CA VAL A 128 8.84 -2.57 1.20
C VAL A 128 8.00 -2.80 2.45
N ALA A 129 7.70 -1.74 3.20
CA ALA A 129 6.83 -1.84 4.38
C ALA A 129 5.52 -2.56 4.04
N MET A 130 5.02 -3.45 4.90
CA MET A 130 3.72 -4.12 4.74
C MET A 130 2.55 -3.14 4.86
N ASP A 131 1.38 -3.56 4.38
CA ASP A 131 0.13 -2.80 4.45
C ASP A 131 -0.75 -3.37 5.57
N ASN A 132 -0.23 -3.34 6.79
CA ASN A 132 -0.81 -4.01 7.96
C ASN A 132 -0.79 -3.14 9.22
N GLY A 133 -0.77 -1.81 9.04
CA GLY A 133 -0.82 -0.84 10.13
C GLY A 133 0.53 -0.52 10.80
N HIS A 134 1.63 -1.20 10.44
CA HIS A 134 2.95 -0.82 10.92
C HIS A 134 3.40 0.51 10.33
N LYS A 135 3.98 1.34 11.18
CA LYS A 135 4.52 2.64 10.78
C LYS A 135 5.89 2.49 10.10
N PRO A 136 6.25 3.38 9.17
CA PRO A 136 7.58 3.41 8.54
C PRO A 136 8.74 3.30 9.53
N SER A 137 8.69 4.02 10.65
CA SER A 137 9.74 4.00 11.65
C SER A 137 9.85 2.65 12.35
N GLU A 138 8.73 1.96 12.55
CA GLU A 138 8.69 0.61 13.11
C GLU A 138 9.31 -0.40 12.14
N CYS A 139 8.99 -0.30 10.84
CA CYS A 139 9.64 -1.09 9.79
C CYS A 139 11.15 -0.81 9.74
N LEU A 140 11.58 0.46 9.78
CA LEU A 140 13.00 0.83 9.82
C LEU A 140 13.67 0.27 11.09
N ASN A 141 12.97 0.28 12.22
CA ASN A 141 13.46 -0.32 13.46
C ASN A 141 13.62 -1.84 13.36
N ALA A 142 12.63 -2.52 12.78
CA ALA A 142 12.69 -3.94 12.46
C ALA A 142 13.84 -4.27 11.50
N PHE A 143 14.20 -3.37 10.58
CA PHE A 143 15.38 -3.55 9.75
C PHE A 143 16.68 -3.56 10.57
N PHE A 144 16.89 -2.56 11.44
CA PHE A 144 18.13 -2.43 12.24
C PHE A 144 18.25 -3.40 13.40
N HIS A 145 17.13 -3.85 13.96
CA HIS A 145 17.09 -4.67 15.17
C HIS A 145 16.43 -6.03 14.97
N GLY A 146 15.87 -6.33 13.79
CA GLY A 146 15.48 -7.69 13.44
C GLY A 146 16.66 -8.50 12.91
N PRO A 147 16.54 -9.82 12.75
CA PRO A 147 17.48 -10.62 11.99
C PRO A 147 17.36 -10.25 10.51
N THR A 148 18.19 -9.31 10.06
CA THR A 148 18.13 -8.74 8.72
C THR A 148 19.37 -9.14 7.92
N ILE A 149 19.17 -9.71 6.73
CA ILE A 149 20.23 -9.97 5.76
C ILE A 149 20.20 -8.87 4.71
N ALA A 150 21.29 -8.12 4.58
CA ALA A 150 21.40 -6.97 3.69
C ALA A 150 22.86 -6.77 3.21
N ASP A 151 23.02 -6.15 2.04
CA ASP A 151 24.33 -5.75 1.50
C ASP A 151 24.67 -4.29 1.82
N CYS A 152 25.86 -3.82 1.40
CA CYS A 152 26.27 -2.44 1.66
C CYS A 152 25.33 -1.38 1.06
N ALA A 153 24.75 -1.63 -0.11
CA ALA A 153 23.81 -0.72 -0.74
C ALA A 153 22.55 -0.53 0.13
N THR A 154 21.94 -1.65 0.51
CA THR A 154 20.72 -1.68 1.30
C THR A 154 20.94 -1.07 2.68
N THR A 155 22.02 -1.48 3.36
CA THR A 155 22.34 -0.97 4.70
C THR A 155 22.60 0.53 4.67
N LEU A 156 23.38 1.01 3.70
CA LEU A 156 23.62 2.44 3.53
C LEU A 156 22.30 3.18 3.29
N SER A 157 21.41 2.65 2.46
CA SER A 157 20.08 3.25 2.25
C SER A 157 19.24 3.28 3.53
N ALA A 158 19.29 2.25 4.36
CA ALA A 158 18.62 2.24 5.65
C ALA A 158 19.19 3.31 6.60
N CYS A 159 20.51 3.48 6.61
CA CYS A 159 21.19 4.53 7.39
C CYS A 159 20.78 5.93 6.93
N GLN A 160 20.59 6.15 5.63
CA GLN A 160 20.07 7.41 5.09
C GLN A 160 18.64 7.69 5.58
N TYR A 161 17.75 6.69 5.56
CA TYR A 161 16.41 6.83 6.12
C TYR A 161 16.45 7.16 7.61
N ARG A 162 17.31 6.48 8.37
CA ARG A 162 17.46 6.75 9.79
C ARG A 162 18.03 8.13 10.08
N ALA A 163 18.94 8.62 9.22
CA ALA A 163 19.42 9.99 9.28
C ALA A 163 18.29 11.01 9.07
N ILE A 164 17.43 10.77 8.08
CA ILE A 164 16.24 11.60 7.82
C ILE A 164 15.32 11.61 9.03
N GLU A 165 14.97 10.45 9.58
CA GLU A 165 14.14 10.35 10.78
C GLU A 165 14.75 11.11 11.97
N THR A 166 16.07 10.97 12.18
CA THR A 166 16.78 11.67 13.27
C THR A 166 16.69 13.19 13.11
N ILE A 167 16.68 13.69 11.87
CA ILE A 167 16.60 15.13 11.58
C ILE A 167 15.18 15.66 11.78
N ILE A 168 14.18 15.01 11.18
CA ILE A 168 12.80 15.53 11.12
C ILE A 168 11.89 15.05 12.26
N GLY A 169 12.31 14.02 12.99
CA GLY A 169 11.53 13.35 14.04
C GLY A 169 10.65 12.22 13.49
N THR A 170 10.34 11.25 14.34
CA THR A 170 9.57 10.04 13.99
C THR A 170 8.18 10.35 13.45
N GLU A 171 7.44 11.26 14.06
CA GLU A 171 6.07 11.56 13.66
C GLU A 171 6.01 12.07 12.21
N GLU A 172 6.90 12.99 11.88
CA GLU A 172 6.98 13.55 10.53
C GLU A 172 7.50 12.49 9.54
N PHE A 173 8.49 11.67 9.94
CA PHE A 173 8.97 10.54 9.15
C PHE A 173 7.85 9.55 8.81
N ASP A 174 7.08 9.13 9.79
CA ASP A 174 5.96 8.19 9.62
C ASP A 174 4.87 8.78 8.71
N ARG A 175 4.57 10.07 8.88
CA ARG A 175 3.62 10.77 8.02
C ARG A 175 4.09 10.80 6.56
N ILE A 176 5.37 11.09 6.34
CA ILE A 176 5.95 11.20 4.98
C ILE A 176 6.01 9.83 4.33
N PHE A 177 6.60 8.84 4.98
CA PHE A 177 6.85 7.54 4.36
C PHE A 177 5.72 6.53 4.57
N GLY A 178 4.70 6.88 5.35
CA GLY A 178 3.50 6.07 5.54
C GLY A 178 2.42 6.38 4.50
N ALA A 179 2.54 7.49 3.77
CA ALA A 179 1.59 7.82 2.72
C ALA A 179 1.75 6.86 1.51
N PRO A 180 0.64 6.43 0.88
CA PRO A 180 0.63 5.50 -0.26
C PRO A 180 1.62 5.87 -1.38
N ILE A 181 1.73 7.15 -1.73
CA ILE A 181 2.60 7.65 -2.80
C ILE A 181 4.10 7.58 -2.46
N SER A 182 4.44 7.57 -1.18
CA SER A 182 5.79 7.70 -0.65
C SER A 182 6.17 6.55 0.27
N ARG A 183 5.45 5.44 0.14
CA ARG A 183 5.58 4.23 0.94
C ARG A 183 7.03 3.86 1.17
N PHE A 184 7.37 3.74 2.45
CA PHE A 184 8.67 3.37 2.97
C PHE A 184 9.21 2.13 2.27
N ARG A 185 10.41 2.25 1.70
CA ARG A 185 11.10 1.14 1.06
C ARG A 185 12.60 1.30 1.13
N ILE A 186 13.33 0.22 1.36
CA ILE A 186 14.78 0.20 1.28
C ILE A 186 15.16 -0.59 0.02
N PRO A 187 15.67 0.06 -1.05
CA PRO A 187 16.09 -0.64 -2.24
C PRO A 187 17.40 -1.36 -2.00
N VAL A 188 17.67 -2.33 -2.86
CA VAL A 188 18.89 -3.14 -2.74
C VAL A 188 19.97 -2.73 -3.75
N ASP A 189 19.61 -2.05 -4.83
CA ASP A 189 20.60 -1.55 -5.77
C ASP A 189 20.87 -0.06 -5.53
N LEU A 190 21.86 0.25 -4.70
CA LEU A 190 22.39 1.61 -4.57
C LEU A 190 23.53 1.77 -5.58
N PHE A 191 23.34 2.66 -6.55
CA PHE A 191 24.34 3.17 -7.52
C PHE A 191 25.09 2.17 -8.44
N SER A 192 25.16 0.87 -8.14
CA SER A 192 25.96 -0.15 -8.87
C SER A 192 25.53 -0.37 -10.33
N HIS A 193 24.25 -0.15 -10.66
CA HIS A 193 23.70 -0.31 -12.01
C HIS A 193 23.42 1.02 -12.74
N ILE A 194 23.74 2.18 -12.15
CA ILE A 194 23.35 3.48 -12.71
C ILE A 194 24.08 3.83 -14.02
N SER A 195 25.23 3.21 -14.30
CA SER A 195 25.92 3.38 -15.59
C SER A 195 25.12 2.89 -16.80
N GLN A 196 24.21 1.92 -16.62
CA GLN A 196 23.25 1.56 -17.68
C GLN A 196 22.20 2.67 -17.87
N VAL A 197 21.96 3.49 -16.85
CA VAL A 197 20.85 4.45 -16.73
C VAL A 197 21.25 5.83 -17.27
N THR A 198 22.49 6.26 -17.05
CA THR A 198 23.04 7.48 -17.68
C THR A 198 23.13 7.37 -19.20
N ALA A 199 23.32 6.16 -19.75
CA ALA A 199 23.19 5.90 -21.18
C ALA A 199 21.74 6.04 -21.70
N PHE A 200 20.73 5.92 -20.84
CA PHE A 200 19.31 6.14 -21.19
C PHE A 200 18.85 7.59 -20.95
N PHE A 201 19.43 8.33 -20.01
CA PHE A 201 19.05 9.73 -19.78
C PHE A 201 19.49 10.70 -20.89
N THR A 202 20.45 10.30 -21.72
CA THR A 202 20.96 11.11 -22.85
C THR A 202 20.14 10.97 -24.14
N LYS A 203 19.22 10.02 -24.22
CA LYS A 203 18.25 9.91 -25.32
C LYS A 203 16.84 10.03 -24.73
N GLY A 204 16.14 11.11 -25.05
CA GLY A 204 14.87 11.55 -24.45
C GLY A 204 13.65 10.63 -24.58
N GLU A 205 13.81 9.31 -24.45
CA GLU A 205 12.72 8.34 -24.39
C GLU A 205 12.57 7.74 -22.99
N TYR A 206 11.35 7.84 -22.48
CA TYR A 206 10.86 7.25 -21.24
C TYR A 206 11.00 5.71 -21.28
N VAL A 207 12.03 5.14 -20.65
CA VAL A 207 12.08 3.69 -20.40
C VAL A 207 12.33 3.40 -18.92
N ASN A 208 11.32 2.77 -18.31
CA ASN A 208 11.26 2.09 -17.01
C ASN A 208 11.78 2.83 -15.76
N ARG A 209 11.02 3.85 -15.35
CA ARG A 209 11.06 4.44 -14.00
C ARG A 209 10.73 3.44 -12.87
N VAL A 210 10.18 2.27 -13.19
CA VAL A 210 9.74 1.24 -12.22
C VAL A 210 10.89 0.69 -11.37
N LYS A 211 12.15 0.74 -11.85
CA LYS A 211 13.34 0.35 -11.08
C LYS A 211 13.95 1.48 -10.22
N TYR A 212 13.51 2.73 -10.35
CA TYR A 212 14.04 3.91 -9.62
C TYR A 212 13.03 4.47 -8.61
N SER A 213 12.31 3.59 -7.95
CA SER A 213 11.18 3.96 -7.07
C SER A 213 11.60 4.36 -5.65
N ASN A 214 12.91 4.46 -5.34
CA ASN A 214 13.34 4.96 -4.04
C ASN A 214 13.25 6.50 -4.03
N PRO A 215 12.40 7.07 -3.16
CA PRO A 215 12.25 8.51 -3.04
C PRO A 215 13.57 9.23 -2.67
N LEU A 216 14.48 8.57 -1.97
CA LEU A 216 15.75 9.17 -1.52
C LEU A 216 16.60 9.72 -2.66
N TYR A 217 16.57 9.10 -3.86
CA TYR A 217 17.46 9.50 -4.96
C TYR A 217 17.27 10.94 -5.43
N ARG A 218 16.13 11.55 -5.11
CA ARG A 218 15.81 12.94 -5.47
C ARG A 218 16.46 13.97 -4.57
N LEU A 219 16.95 13.52 -3.41
CA LEU A 219 17.74 14.33 -2.50
C LEU A 219 19.21 14.39 -2.90
N PHE A 220 19.61 13.78 -4.03
CA PHE A 220 21.00 13.73 -4.44
C PHE A 220 21.22 14.27 -5.85
N ASP A 221 22.29 15.06 -5.99
CA ASP A 221 22.88 15.39 -7.28
C ASP A 221 23.94 14.36 -7.64
N TYR A 222 23.92 13.89 -8.88
CA TYR A 222 24.98 13.01 -9.38
C TYR A 222 26.22 13.83 -9.74
N LEU A 223 27.37 13.40 -9.24
CA LEU A 223 28.66 13.98 -9.61
C LEU A 223 29.12 13.32 -10.92
N GLU A 224 29.38 14.13 -11.95
CA GLU A 224 29.86 13.62 -13.23
C GLU A 224 31.31 13.14 -13.12
N PHE A 225 31.53 11.84 -13.32
CA PHE A 225 32.85 11.25 -13.53
C PHE A 225 32.97 10.90 -15.02
N TYR A 226 33.42 11.85 -15.83
CA TYR A 226 33.62 11.61 -17.26
C TYR A 226 34.70 10.54 -17.45
N LYS A 227 34.35 9.42 -18.11
CA LYS A 227 35.31 8.42 -18.63
C LYS A 227 36.05 8.96 -19.86
N GLY A 228 36.60 10.16 -19.76
CA GLY A 228 37.52 10.72 -20.75
C GLY A 228 38.84 9.96 -20.66
N SER A 229 39.20 9.27 -21.74
CA SER A 229 40.42 8.49 -21.89
C SER A 229 41.68 9.26 -21.45
N GLY A 230 42.30 8.85 -20.34
CA GLY A 230 43.77 9.00 -20.19
C GLY A 230 44.35 9.93 -19.13
N SER A 231 43.57 10.54 -18.21
CA SER A 231 44.18 11.35 -17.13
C SER A 231 43.79 10.87 -15.72
N ASN A 232 44.73 10.19 -15.06
CA ASN A 232 44.73 9.69 -13.67
C ASN A 232 44.67 10.80 -12.59
N GLY A 233 43.76 11.79 -12.65
CA GLY A 233 43.90 12.93 -11.74
C GLY A 233 42.67 13.68 -11.24
N GLN A 234 41.48 13.48 -11.80
CA GLN A 234 40.31 14.28 -11.37
C GLN A 234 39.28 13.53 -10.48
N SER A 235 39.56 12.33 -9.98
CA SER A 235 38.49 11.47 -9.42
C SER A 235 38.20 11.56 -7.92
N GLU A 236 39.08 12.11 -7.07
CA GLU A 236 38.80 12.23 -5.62
C GLU A 236 38.68 13.67 -5.09
N LEU A 237 39.28 14.66 -5.78
CA LEU A 237 39.36 16.04 -5.31
C LEU A 237 37.99 16.72 -5.15
N ASN A 238 36.98 16.24 -5.89
CA ASN A 238 35.63 16.78 -5.84
C ASN A 238 34.73 16.10 -4.80
N ILE A 239 35.20 15.01 -4.17
CA ILE A 239 34.46 14.29 -3.14
C ILE A 239 34.56 15.05 -1.82
N LYS A 240 33.41 15.19 -1.14
CA LYS A 240 33.27 15.87 0.15
C LYS A 240 32.65 14.93 1.18
N LYS A 241 32.81 15.26 2.46
CA LYS A 241 32.13 14.58 3.57
C LYS A 241 30.62 14.51 3.28
N GLY A 242 30.03 13.33 3.43
CA GLY A 242 28.63 13.05 3.17
C GLY A 242 28.30 12.62 1.75
N ASP A 243 29.23 12.76 0.79
CA ASP A 243 29.04 12.21 -0.54
C ASP A 243 29.01 10.69 -0.46
N ILE A 244 28.08 10.10 -1.21
CA ILE A 244 27.91 8.65 -1.32
C ILE A 244 28.44 8.23 -2.68
N LEU A 245 29.19 7.15 -2.73
CA LEU A 245 29.83 6.69 -3.95
C LEU A 245 29.88 5.17 -4.02
N TYR A 246 30.11 4.68 -5.22
CA TYR A 246 30.42 3.28 -5.45
C TYR A 246 31.82 3.14 -6.04
N ILE A 247 32.67 2.39 -5.35
CA ILE A 247 34.01 2.02 -5.82
C ILE A 247 33.92 0.61 -6.40
N GLN A 248 34.10 0.51 -7.72
CA GLN A 248 34.14 -0.75 -8.43
C GLN A 248 35.48 -1.46 -8.21
N GLY A 249 35.41 -2.74 -7.87
CA GLY A 249 36.55 -3.62 -7.67
C GLY A 249 37.24 -4.04 -8.97
N VAL A 250 37.87 -5.21 -8.94
CA VAL A 250 38.61 -5.75 -10.06
C VAL A 250 37.69 -6.03 -11.26
N LYS A 251 38.09 -5.60 -12.45
CA LYS A 251 37.32 -5.87 -13.68
C LYS A 251 37.30 -7.38 -13.98
N GLY A 252 36.10 -7.94 -14.11
CA GLY A 252 35.92 -9.38 -14.29
C GLY A 252 35.95 -10.16 -12.99
N TYR A 253 35.66 -9.52 -11.85
CA TYR A 253 35.40 -10.22 -10.58
C TYR A 253 34.35 -11.32 -10.75
N ASP A 254 33.28 -11.02 -11.49
CA ASP A 254 32.18 -11.93 -11.86
C ASP A 254 32.61 -13.08 -12.79
N LEU A 255 33.80 -13.00 -13.40
CA LEU A 255 34.41 -14.11 -14.14
C LEU A 255 35.20 -15.04 -13.24
N LYS A 256 35.50 -14.64 -11.99
CA LYS A 256 36.19 -15.49 -11.01
C LYS A 256 35.23 -15.98 -9.93
N HIS A 257 34.30 -15.15 -9.49
CA HIS A 257 33.41 -15.38 -8.37
C HIS A 257 31.95 -15.20 -8.79
N ALA A 258 31.11 -16.21 -8.60
CA ALA A 258 29.68 -16.14 -8.92
C ALA A 258 28.91 -15.21 -7.96
N THR A 259 29.42 -15.06 -6.73
CA THR A 259 28.87 -14.26 -5.64
C THR A 259 30.01 -13.62 -4.85
N GLY A 260 29.72 -12.56 -4.09
CA GLY A 260 30.69 -11.94 -3.19
C GLY A 260 30.59 -10.41 -3.21
N HIS A 261 31.00 -9.82 -2.09
CA HIS A 261 30.91 -8.39 -1.83
C HIS A 261 32.04 -7.55 -2.45
N ALA A 262 33.11 -8.19 -2.92
CA ALA A 262 34.27 -7.51 -3.49
C ALA A 262 34.14 -7.17 -5.00
N VAL A 263 32.94 -7.32 -5.58
CA VAL A 263 32.60 -6.69 -6.88
C VAL A 263 32.77 -5.17 -6.80
N GLY A 264 32.49 -4.60 -5.64
CA GLY A 264 32.63 -3.18 -5.33
C GLY A 264 31.83 -2.80 -4.09
N TYR A 265 32.14 -1.66 -3.49
CA TYR A 265 31.49 -1.20 -2.26
C TYR A 265 30.72 0.09 -2.46
N ASN A 266 29.53 0.16 -1.85
CA ASN A 266 28.83 1.42 -1.59
C ASN A 266 29.36 2.04 -0.31
N LEU A 267 29.79 3.29 -0.40
CA LEU A 267 30.56 3.99 0.62
C LEU A 267 30.03 5.41 0.82
N VAL A 268 30.22 5.95 2.02
CA VAL A 268 30.07 7.38 2.33
C VAL A 268 31.44 7.98 2.66
N CYS A 269 31.73 9.16 2.13
CA CYS A 269 32.93 9.91 2.51
C CYS A 269 32.74 10.49 3.92
N THR A 270 33.63 10.16 4.85
CA THR A 270 33.55 10.63 6.24
C THR A 270 34.31 11.93 6.48
N GLY A 271 35.04 12.41 5.48
CA GLY A 271 35.93 13.57 5.55
C GLY A 271 37.33 13.23 5.06
N GLN A 272 38.32 13.95 5.57
CA GLN A 272 39.74 13.76 5.21
C GLN A 272 40.57 13.46 6.45
N ASN A 273 41.62 12.64 6.27
CA ASN A 273 42.63 12.44 7.30
C ASN A 273 43.59 13.65 7.38
N SER A 274 44.56 13.60 8.30
CA SER A 274 45.56 14.67 8.48
C SER A 274 46.46 14.91 7.26
N SER A 275 46.53 13.95 6.34
CA SER A 275 47.28 14.05 5.09
C SER A 275 46.43 14.56 3.91
N GLY A 276 45.18 14.96 4.16
CA GLY A 276 44.26 15.45 3.13
C GLY A 276 43.66 14.35 2.24
N GLN A 277 43.84 13.07 2.58
CA GLN A 277 43.23 11.96 1.84
C GLN A 277 41.80 11.74 2.32
N ASN A 278 40.87 11.54 1.38
CA ASN A 278 39.50 11.20 1.72
C ASN A 278 39.43 9.86 2.45
N LEU A 279 38.50 9.79 3.40
CA LEU A 279 38.18 8.60 4.17
C LEU A 279 36.78 8.13 3.83
N TYR A 280 36.62 6.82 3.70
CA TYR A 280 35.40 6.18 3.23
C TYR A 280 34.93 5.12 4.22
N LEU A 281 33.63 5.08 4.45
CA LEU A 281 33.00 4.09 5.31
C LEU A 281 31.91 3.36 4.52
N GLY A 282 31.93 2.04 4.57
CA GLY A 282 30.90 1.16 4.02
C GLY A 282 30.26 0.31 5.11
N PHE A 283 29.28 -0.50 4.73
CA PHE A 283 28.86 -1.60 5.59
C PHE A 283 29.75 -2.81 5.31
N GLY A 284 30.27 -3.43 6.36
CA GLY A 284 31.20 -4.58 6.28
C GLY A 284 31.79 -4.81 7.65
N PRO A 285 31.06 -5.45 8.57
CA PRO A 285 31.56 -5.66 9.93
C PRO A 285 32.93 -6.36 9.89
N GLY A 286 33.96 -5.69 10.41
CA GLY A 286 35.36 -6.12 10.38
C GLY A 286 36.19 -5.55 9.21
N GLU A 287 35.60 -5.24 8.06
CA GLU A 287 36.30 -4.60 6.92
C GLU A 287 36.24 -3.06 7.01
N PHE A 288 35.15 -2.52 7.57
CA PHE A 288 34.87 -1.10 7.74
C PHE A 288 34.56 -0.74 9.20
N ASP A 289 35.28 -1.36 10.14
CA ASP A 289 35.29 -0.99 11.55
C ASP A 289 35.68 0.48 11.79
N GLU A 290 36.57 0.99 10.93
CA GLU A 290 36.97 2.39 10.84
C GLU A 290 36.92 2.87 9.37
N PRO A 291 36.85 4.20 9.13
CA PRO A 291 36.95 4.76 7.79
C PRO A 291 38.30 4.45 7.13
N LYS A 292 38.29 4.10 5.84
CA LYS A 292 39.45 3.68 5.06
C LYS A 292 39.77 4.68 3.95
N THR A 293 41.04 4.86 3.61
CA THR A 293 41.44 5.62 2.41
C THR A 293 41.09 4.86 1.12
N TYR A 294 41.08 5.54 -0.03
CA TYR A 294 40.85 4.89 -1.32
C TYR A 294 41.83 3.72 -1.56
N ASP A 295 43.11 3.89 -1.26
CA ASP A 295 44.12 2.83 -1.40
C ASP A 295 43.87 1.63 -0.48
N GLN A 296 43.35 1.87 0.73
CA GLN A 296 42.95 0.79 1.63
C GLN A 296 41.73 0.05 1.09
N VAL A 297 40.70 0.77 0.61
CA VAL A 297 39.53 0.15 -0.05
C VAL A 297 39.96 -0.67 -1.27
N LYS A 298 40.87 -0.14 -2.09
CA LYS A 298 41.44 -0.84 -3.25
C LYS A 298 42.08 -2.17 -2.83
N LYS A 299 42.87 -2.18 -1.75
CA LYS A 299 43.48 -3.41 -1.23
C LYS A 299 42.42 -4.42 -0.77
N ILE A 300 41.40 -3.98 -0.03
CA ILE A 300 40.28 -4.84 0.39
C ILE A 300 39.59 -5.49 -0.83
N LEU A 301 39.35 -4.72 -1.90
CA LEU A 301 38.74 -5.23 -3.13
C LEU A 301 39.64 -6.24 -3.86
N ILE A 302 40.95 -6.01 -3.90
CA ILE A 302 41.92 -6.95 -4.48
C ILE A 302 42.03 -8.21 -3.62
N ASP A 303 42.05 -8.09 -2.29
CA ASP A 303 42.03 -9.22 -1.36
C ASP A 303 40.79 -10.08 -1.58
N GLY A 304 39.62 -9.45 -1.70
CA GLY A 304 38.37 -10.12 -2.02
C GLY A 304 38.38 -10.84 -3.36
N TYR A 305 39.04 -10.29 -4.39
CA TYR A 305 39.26 -10.98 -5.67
C TYR A 305 40.21 -12.17 -5.53
N ASN A 306 41.27 -12.01 -4.76
CA ASN A 306 42.33 -13.01 -4.56
C ASN A 306 41.89 -14.19 -3.67
N LYS A 307 40.78 -14.07 -2.94
CA LYS A 307 40.19 -15.22 -2.22
C LYS A 307 39.95 -16.40 -3.17
N PRO A 308 40.07 -17.65 -2.68
CA PRO A 308 39.64 -18.83 -3.44
C PRO A 308 38.15 -18.75 -3.79
N GLN A 309 37.75 -19.47 -4.84
CA GLN A 309 36.35 -19.54 -5.26
C GLN A 309 35.46 -20.13 -4.15
N GLY A 310 34.39 -19.41 -3.81
CA GLY A 310 33.42 -19.85 -2.81
C GLY A 310 32.60 -21.08 -3.24
N PRO A 311 31.89 -21.73 -2.31
CA PRO A 311 31.06 -22.89 -2.59
C PRO A 311 30.03 -22.69 -3.70
N GLU A 312 29.44 -21.49 -3.81
CA GLU A 312 28.49 -21.12 -4.88
C GLU A 312 29.13 -21.14 -6.25
N THR A 313 30.33 -20.57 -6.38
CA THR A 313 31.10 -20.57 -7.63
C THR A 313 31.45 -21.99 -8.03
N ILE A 314 31.91 -22.81 -7.07
CA ILE A 314 32.23 -24.22 -7.30
C ILE A 314 30.98 -24.99 -7.77
N LEU A 315 29.82 -24.73 -7.16
CA LEU A 315 28.55 -25.33 -7.58
C LEU A 315 28.16 -24.90 -9.00
N ALA A 316 28.26 -23.60 -9.30
CA ALA A 316 28.00 -23.04 -10.63
C ALA A 316 28.87 -23.67 -11.72
N ILE A 317 30.16 -23.93 -11.41
CA ILE A 317 31.08 -24.66 -12.31
C ILE A 317 30.59 -26.09 -12.54
N LYS A 318 30.20 -26.80 -11.47
CA LYS A 318 29.66 -28.17 -11.57
C LYS A 318 28.35 -28.23 -12.39
N GLU A 319 27.56 -27.17 -12.37
CA GLU A 319 26.36 -26.99 -13.19
C GLU A 319 26.65 -26.58 -14.65
N GLY A 320 27.92 -26.50 -15.04
CA GLY A 320 28.35 -26.25 -16.43
C GLY A 320 28.60 -24.77 -16.77
N LYS A 321 28.63 -23.85 -15.79
CA LYS A 321 29.02 -22.45 -16.05
C LYS A 321 30.55 -22.35 -16.11
N SER A 322 31.10 -22.58 -17.30
CA SER A 322 32.56 -22.66 -17.51
C SER A 322 33.31 -21.34 -17.37
N SER A 323 32.64 -20.18 -17.48
CA SER A 323 33.29 -18.85 -17.39
C SER A 323 34.10 -18.65 -16.11
N TYR A 324 33.69 -19.29 -15.00
CA TYR A 324 34.40 -19.19 -13.72
C TYR A 324 35.73 -19.95 -13.68
N THR A 325 35.95 -20.91 -14.57
CA THR A 325 37.18 -21.73 -14.57
C THR A 325 38.38 -20.98 -15.13
N GLU A 326 38.16 -19.97 -15.97
CA GLU A 326 39.22 -19.22 -16.65
C GLU A 326 40.11 -18.41 -15.69
N ARG A 327 39.60 -18.08 -14.50
CA ARG A 327 40.26 -17.20 -13.53
C ARG A 327 40.41 -17.79 -12.13
N ALA A 328 40.22 -19.10 -11.97
CA ALA A 328 40.23 -19.75 -10.65
C ALA A 328 41.54 -19.47 -9.88
N ASP A 329 42.68 -19.56 -10.58
CA ASP A 329 44.03 -19.38 -10.02
C ASP A 329 44.60 -17.96 -10.22
N ASP A 330 43.81 -17.03 -10.74
CA ASP A 330 44.26 -15.66 -11.02
C ASP A 330 44.46 -14.87 -9.71
N ILE A 331 45.67 -14.37 -9.47
CA ILE A 331 46.02 -13.59 -8.27
C ILE A 331 46.64 -12.27 -8.73
N LEU A 332 46.09 -11.17 -8.23
CA LEU A 332 46.48 -9.83 -8.62
C LEU A 332 47.31 -9.14 -7.54
N PRO A 333 48.38 -8.41 -7.91
CA PRO A 333 49.14 -7.60 -6.95
C PRO A 333 48.34 -6.36 -6.51
N TYR A 334 48.69 -5.75 -5.37
CA TYR A 334 47.96 -4.59 -4.82
C TYR A 334 48.06 -3.31 -5.65
N ASP A 335 49.04 -3.21 -6.54
CA ASP A 335 49.15 -2.11 -7.50
C ASP A 335 48.22 -2.28 -8.70
N HIS A 336 47.66 -3.48 -8.93
CA HIS A 336 46.72 -3.76 -10.03
C HIS A 336 45.57 -2.75 -10.07
N PRO A 337 45.20 -2.20 -11.25
CA PRO A 337 44.11 -1.25 -11.36
C PRO A 337 42.75 -1.90 -11.02
N ILE A 338 41.91 -1.16 -10.29
CA ILE A 338 40.49 -1.50 -10.08
C ILE A 338 39.61 -0.62 -10.97
N GLY A 339 38.31 -0.90 -11.02
CA GLY A 339 37.35 -0.05 -11.74
C GLY A 339 37.26 1.37 -11.18
N GLY A 340 37.52 1.53 -9.89
CA GLY A 340 37.60 2.82 -9.20
C GLY A 340 36.24 3.46 -8.93
N ILE A 341 36.21 4.76 -8.63
CA ILE A 341 34.96 5.50 -8.42
C ILE A 341 34.24 5.61 -9.77
N ILE A 342 33.12 4.90 -9.92
CA ILE A 342 32.32 4.96 -11.16
C ILE A 342 31.13 5.91 -11.05
N ILE A 343 30.74 6.26 -9.82
CA ILE A 343 29.62 7.15 -9.52
C ILE A 343 29.75 7.68 -8.10
N ALA A 344 29.36 8.94 -7.93
CA ALA A 344 29.11 9.53 -6.63
C ALA A 344 27.89 10.44 -6.70
N ALA A 345 27.27 10.64 -5.55
CA ALA A 345 26.03 11.36 -5.35
C ALA A 345 26.20 12.24 -4.11
N ARG A 346 25.83 13.50 -4.22
CA ARG A 346 25.92 14.49 -3.15
C ARG A 346 24.53 14.87 -2.70
N PHE A 347 24.31 14.90 -1.38
CA PHE A 347 23.05 15.41 -0.84
C PHE A 347 22.83 16.86 -1.27
N ASN A 348 21.71 17.13 -1.92
CA ASN A 348 21.30 18.44 -2.39
C ASN A 348 20.34 19.07 -1.37
N ASN A 349 20.75 20.22 -0.83
CA ASN A 349 19.93 20.96 0.13
C ASN A 349 18.67 21.54 -0.50
N GLU A 350 18.67 21.90 -1.79
CA GLU A 350 17.55 22.62 -2.40
C GLU A 350 16.26 21.77 -2.43
N PRO A 351 16.24 20.50 -2.92
CA PRO A 351 15.07 19.65 -2.82
C PRO A 351 14.57 19.47 -1.38
N TRP A 352 15.50 19.41 -0.42
CA TRP A 352 15.18 19.23 0.99
C TRP A 352 14.61 20.50 1.65
N GLU A 353 15.22 21.65 1.41
CA GLU A 353 14.76 22.94 1.93
C GLU A 353 13.41 23.30 1.30
N TYR A 354 13.24 23.01 0.01
CA TYR A 354 11.95 23.15 -0.67
C TYR A 354 10.89 22.23 -0.04
N PHE A 355 11.25 20.98 0.24
CA PHE A 355 10.41 20.02 0.94
C PHE A 355 9.96 20.50 2.32
N LEU A 356 10.88 21.02 3.14
CA LEU A 356 10.55 21.51 4.49
C LEU A 356 9.78 22.84 4.47
N SER A 357 10.10 23.76 3.55
CA SER A 357 9.52 25.11 3.52
C SER A 357 8.09 25.17 3.00
N GLU A 358 7.71 24.26 2.10
CA GLU A 358 6.34 24.19 1.56
C GLU A 358 5.39 23.39 2.45
N CYS A 359 5.90 22.70 3.47
CA CYS A 359 5.10 21.82 4.35
C CYS A 359 4.05 22.61 5.14
N ASP A 360 4.28 23.88 5.47
CA ASP A 360 3.28 24.72 6.18
C ASP A 360 2.23 25.34 5.24
N GLN A 361 2.45 25.30 3.93
CA GLN A 361 1.54 25.87 2.92
C GLN A 361 0.58 24.85 2.30
N VAL A 362 0.54 23.63 2.80
CA VAL A 362 -0.36 22.57 2.32
C VAL A 362 -1.76 22.77 2.89
N TRP A 363 -2.78 22.44 2.10
CA TRP A 363 -4.16 22.77 2.43
C TRP A 363 -4.65 22.15 3.76
N HIS A 364 -4.13 20.99 4.15
CA HIS A 364 -4.59 20.27 5.35
C HIS A 364 -3.98 20.80 6.66
N ARG A 365 -2.85 21.51 6.59
CA ARG A 365 -2.23 22.19 7.73
C ARG A 365 -2.68 23.63 7.89
N GLN A 366 -3.27 24.20 6.85
CA GLN A 366 -3.84 25.54 6.91
C GLN A 366 -5.11 25.53 7.79
N PRO A 367 -5.39 26.65 8.48
CA PRO A 367 -6.70 26.85 9.08
C PRO A 367 -7.77 26.80 7.98
N LEU A 368 -9.02 26.51 8.35
CA LEU A 368 -10.13 26.53 7.41
C LEU A 368 -10.20 27.91 6.72
N LEU A 369 -9.92 27.94 5.42
CA LEU A 369 -9.90 29.17 4.65
C LEU A 369 -11.33 29.63 4.35
N SER A 370 -11.58 30.93 4.28
CA SER A 370 -12.82 31.42 3.69
C SER A 370 -12.87 31.08 2.19
N VAL A 371 -14.03 30.69 1.69
CA VAL A 371 -14.24 30.46 0.26
C VAL A 371 -14.27 31.79 -0.49
N THR A 372 -13.57 31.86 -1.63
CA THR A 372 -13.71 32.99 -2.55
C THR A 372 -15.15 33.11 -3.05
N PRO A 373 -15.63 34.33 -3.41
CA PRO A 373 -17.00 34.52 -3.89
C PRO A 373 -17.36 33.53 -5.00
N ALA A 374 -18.56 32.96 -4.90
CA ALA A 374 -19.03 31.95 -5.84
C ALA A 374 -18.94 32.45 -7.28
N MET A 375 -18.24 31.70 -8.12
CA MET A 375 -18.37 31.81 -9.57
C MET A 375 -19.73 31.24 -10.00
N GLU A 376 -20.08 31.38 -11.28
CA GLU A 376 -21.28 30.74 -11.82
C GLU A 376 -21.27 29.22 -11.52
N PRO A 377 -22.30 28.69 -10.84
CA PRO A 377 -22.41 27.27 -10.54
C PRO A 377 -22.29 26.42 -11.79
N LYS A 378 -21.62 25.28 -11.67
CA LYS A 378 -21.50 24.29 -12.74
C LYS A 378 -22.15 22.98 -12.35
N PRO A 379 -22.74 22.24 -13.28
CA PRO A 379 -23.21 20.89 -12.99
C PRO A 379 -22.02 19.97 -12.73
N VAL A 380 -22.16 19.08 -11.74
CA VAL A 380 -21.22 17.96 -11.58
C VAL A 380 -21.32 17.08 -12.83
N HIS A 381 -20.19 16.81 -13.49
CA HIS A 381 -20.15 15.82 -14.56
C HIS A 381 -20.20 14.43 -13.93
N GLN A 382 -21.39 13.84 -13.88
CA GLN A 382 -21.64 12.53 -13.29
C GLN A 382 -21.53 11.45 -14.36
N VAL A 383 -20.57 10.54 -14.20
CA VAL A 383 -20.39 9.38 -15.08
C VAL A 383 -21.03 8.14 -14.45
N SER A 384 -20.95 8.03 -13.13
CA SER A 384 -21.68 7.06 -12.32
C SER A 384 -22.91 7.73 -11.70
N ARG A 385 -23.94 6.93 -11.43
CA ARG A 385 -25.14 7.40 -10.73
C ARG A 385 -24.83 7.61 -9.25
N ILE A 386 -25.28 8.73 -8.70
CA ILE A 386 -25.27 8.94 -7.24
C ILE A 386 -26.39 8.10 -6.63
N HIS A 387 -26.07 7.28 -5.63
CA HIS A 387 -27.06 6.47 -4.92
C HIS A 387 -28.09 7.33 -4.20
N ALA A 388 -29.31 6.81 -4.04
CA ALA A 388 -30.41 7.55 -3.44
C ALA A 388 -30.09 8.14 -2.06
N GLU A 389 -29.36 7.40 -1.22
CA GLU A 389 -28.97 7.82 0.14
C GLU A 389 -28.05 9.07 0.15
N ASN A 390 -27.40 9.41 -0.97
CA ASN A 390 -26.46 10.53 -1.09
C ASN A 390 -26.97 11.65 -2.02
N LEU A 391 -28.20 11.55 -2.53
CA LEU A 391 -28.78 12.57 -3.42
C LEU A 391 -28.92 13.94 -2.76
N ASP A 392 -29.11 13.99 -1.46
CA ASP A 392 -29.19 15.22 -0.67
C ASP A 392 -27.90 15.49 0.14
N ALA A 393 -26.81 14.76 -0.16
CA ALA A 393 -25.54 14.94 0.56
C ALA A 393 -25.05 16.39 0.48
N ASP A 394 -24.80 16.96 1.65
CA ASP A 394 -24.33 18.33 1.87
C ASP A 394 -23.26 18.28 2.96
N ILE A 395 -22.12 18.90 2.68
CA ILE A 395 -20.97 18.87 3.57
C ILE A 395 -21.28 19.61 4.87
N ASP A 396 -22.04 20.70 4.80
CA ASP A 396 -22.38 21.52 5.96
C ASP A 396 -23.43 20.85 6.86
N GLN A 397 -24.09 19.80 6.37
CA GLN A 397 -25.12 19.03 7.09
C GLN A 397 -24.63 17.66 7.54
N PHE A 398 -23.35 17.34 7.34
CA PHE A 398 -22.80 16.07 7.80
C PHE A 398 -22.72 16.05 9.33
N ILE A 399 -23.43 15.11 9.96
CA ILE A 399 -23.48 14.97 11.42
C ILE A 399 -22.52 13.84 11.84
N PRO A 400 -21.32 14.16 12.36
CA PRO A 400 -20.42 13.14 12.85
C PRO A 400 -20.96 12.50 14.13
N ARG A 401 -20.82 11.17 14.25
CA ARG A 401 -21.19 10.37 15.43
C ARG A 401 -19.98 9.82 16.18
N SER A 402 -18.77 10.01 15.63
CA SER A 402 -17.51 9.59 16.24
C SER A 402 -16.41 10.62 15.96
N THR A 403 -15.34 10.56 16.75
CA THR A 403 -14.15 11.41 16.56
C THR A 403 -13.49 11.21 15.19
N GLN A 404 -13.58 9.99 14.65
CA GLN A 404 -13.07 9.71 13.30
C GLN A 404 -13.94 10.34 12.21
N GLN A 405 -15.27 10.28 12.36
CA GLN A 405 -16.19 10.94 11.43
C GLN A 405 -16.06 12.47 11.50
N GLU A 406 -15.80 13.02 12.69
CA GLU A 406 -15.50 14.44 12.89
C GLU A 406 -14.21 14.83 12.15
N LEU A 407 -13.14 14.06 12.33
CA LEU A 407 -11.89 14.25 11.59
C LEU A 407 -12.08 14.18 10.07
N MET A 408 -12.83 13.19 9.58
CA MET A 408 -13.15 13.04 8.16
C MET A 408 -13.90 14.27 7.62
N HIS A 409 -14.91 14.72 8.36
CA HIS A 409 -15.74 15.86 8.00
C HIS A 409 -14.93 17.15 7.94
N GLU A 410 -14.21 17.49 9.01
CA GLU A 410 -13.36 18.69 9.06
C GLU A 410 -12.32 18.70 7.94
N THR A 411 -11.73 17.54 7.67
CA THR A 411 -10.72 17.38 6.62
C THR A 411 -11.34 17.54 5.23
N ALA A 412 -12.49 16.93 4.97
CA ALA A 412 -13.22 17.09 3.71
C ALA A 412 -13.66 18.54 3.48
N LEU A 413 -14.06 19.24 4.54
CA LEU A 413 -14.44 20.65 4.49
C LEU A 413 -13.23 21.54 4.13
N LYS A 414 -12.10 21.36 4.82
CA LYS A 414 -10.84 22.03 4.48
C LYS A 414 -10.41 21.77 3.05
N PHE A 415 -10.48 20.51 2.61
CA PHE A 415 -10.17 20.12 1.24
C PHE A 415 -11.07 20.84 0.23
N THR A 416 -12.38 20.86 0.47
CA THR A 416 -13.35 21.55 -0.40
C THR A 416 -13.02 23.02 -0.56
N HIS A 417 -12.75 23.72 0.54
CA HIS A 417 -12.39 25.13 0.52
C HIS A 417 -11.08 25.37 -0.23
N ALA A 418 -10.08 24.49 -0.04
CA ALA A 418 -8.83 24.57 -0.76
C ALA A 418 -9.02 24.36 -2.27
N VAL A 419 -9.88 23.42 -2.69
CA VAL A 419 -10.21 23.19 -4.10
C VAL A 419 -10.89 24.41 -4.72
N ILE A 420 -11.87 25.00 -4.02
CA ILE A 420 -12.57 26.22 -4.47
C ILE A 420 -11.58 27.38 -4.63
N ASN A 421 -10.71 27.58 -3.64
CA ASN A 421 -9.72 28.65 -3.67
C ASN A 421 -8.57 28.40 -4.68
N ASN A 422 -8.40 27.17 -5.17
CA ASN A 422 -7.40 26.80 -6.18
C ASN A 422 -7.85 27.11 -7.64
N GLN A 423 -8.90 27.91 -7.82
CA GLN A 423 -9.42 28.28 -9.15
C GLN A 423 -8.60 29.35 -9.91
N GLY A 424 -7.63 30.02 -9.26
CA GLY A 424 -6.80 31.08 -9.84
C GLY A 424 -5.88 30.68 -11.01
N GLY A 425 -5.06 31.61 -11.51
CA GLY A 425 -4.17 31.40 -12.65
C GLY A 425 -3.17 30.22 -12.49
N ALA A 426 -2.84 29.54 -13.60
CA ALA A 426 -2.06 28.29 -13.63
C ALA A 426 -0.66 28.36 -12.97
N SER A 427 -0.11 29.57 -12.78
CA SER A 427 1.17 29.80 -12.10
C SER A 427 1.12 29.47 -10.60
N TYR A 428 -0.05 29.55 -9.96
CA TYR A 428 -0.21 29.36 -8.51
C TYR A 428 -0.89 28.05 -8.11
N LYS A 429 -1.47 27.31 -9.07
CA LYS A 429 -2.12 26.03 -8.77
C LYS A 429 -1.12 24.99 -8.28
N LYS A 430 -1.47 24.29 -7.22
CA LYS A 430 -0.78 23.08 -6.76
C LYS A 430 -1.74 21.90 -6.94
N PRO A 431 -1.28 20.75 -7.44
CA PRO A 431 -2.09 19.54 -7.38
C PRO A 431 -2.39 19.21 -5.92
N MET A 432 -3.53 18.60 -5.64
CA MET A 432 -3.94 18.25 -4.28
C MET A 432 -4.77 16.98 -4.27
N GLY A 433 -4.83 16.30 -3.14
CA GLY A 433 -5.83 15.25 -2.99
C GLY A 433 -6.13 14.81 -1.57
N LEU A 434 -7.28 14.17 -1.42
CA LEU A 434 -7.78 13.60 -0.19
C LEU A 434 -8.19 12.15 -0.43
N PHE A 435 -7.67 11.24 0.37
CA PHE A 435 -8.01 9.83 0.33
C PHE A 435 -8.63 9.43 1.67
N LEU A 436 -9.81 8.83 1.61
CA LEU A 436 -10.53 8.30 2.76
C LEU A 436 -10.60 6.78 2.64
N THR A 437 -9.88 6.05 3.48
CA THR A 437 -9.92 4.59 3.50
C THR A 437 -10.30 4.05 4.87
N GLY A 438 -11.14 3.02 4.91
CA GLY A 438 -11.60 2.41 6.16
C GLY A 438 -12.95 1.73 6.03
N SER A 439 -13.54 1.31 7.14
CA SER A 439 -14.76 0.49 7.17
C SER A 439 -15.97 1.12 6.44
N PRO A 440 -16.85 0.30 5.84
CA PRO A 440 -18.06 0.79 5.22
C PRO A 440 -18.99 1.47 6.24
N GLY A 441 -19.90 2.32 5.76
CA GLY A 441 -20.88 2.99 6.64
C GLY A 441 -20.43 4.28 7.30
N LEU A 442 -19.14 4.61 7.30
CA LEU A 442 -18.61 5.83 7.94
C LEU A 442 -18.98 7.17 7.27
N GLY A 443 -19.69 7.15 6.14
CA GLY A 443 -20.04 8.37 5.40
C GLY A 443 -19.00 8.84 4.39
N LYS A 444 -18.01 8.01 4.02
CA LYS A 444 -16.98 8.35 3.00
C LYS A 444 -17.60 8.77 1.66
N THR A 445 -18.53 7.95 1.13
CA THR A 445 -19.26 8.24 -0.11
C THR A 445 -20.11 9.50 0.01
N HIS A 446 -20.78 9.70 1.15
CA HIS A 446 -21.55 10.91 1.42
C HIS A 446 -20.67 12.16 1.29
N LEU A 447 -19.49 12.15 1.94
CA LEU A 447 -18.52 13.24 1.83
C LEU A 447 -18.00 13.42 0.39
N CYS A 448 -17.70 12.35 -0.35
CA CYS A 448 -17.31 12.45 -1.76
C CYS A 448 -18.36 13.17 -2.61
N VAL A 449 -19.64 12.82 -2.46
CA VAL A 449 -20.75 13.46 -3.20
C VAL A 449 -20.95 14.90 -2.74
N ALA A 450 -20.93 15.15 -1.44
CA ALA A 450 -21.08 16.48 -0.85
C ALA A 450 -19.98 17.45 -1.31
N VAL A 451 -18.71 17.02 -1.26
CA VAL A 451 -17.56 17.76 -1.76
C VAL A 451 -17.72 18.07 -3.25
N ALA A 452 -18.13 17.07 -4.05
CA ALA A 452 -18.30 17.24 -5.49
C ALA A 452 -19.34 18.32 -5.82
N LYS A 453 -20.50 18.27 -5.16
CA LYS A 453 -21.58 19.25 -5.32
C LYS A 453 -21.15 20.64 -4.85
N LYS A 454 -20.64 20.76 -3.62
CA LYS A 454 -20.21 22.04 -3.06
C LYS A 454 -19.15 22.71 -3.92
N ALA A 455 -18.16 21.96 -4.40
CA ALA A 455 -17.15 22.50 -5.31
C ALA A 455 -17.78 23.00 -6.62
N ALA A 456 -18.72 22.25 -7.19
CA ALA A 456 -19.39 22.60 -8.44
C ALA A 456 -20.31 23.83 -8.30
N ASP A 457 -20.97 23.99 -7.16
CA ASP A 457 -21.77 25.17 -6.82
C ASP A 457 -20.93 26.46 -6.78
N TYR A 458 -19.62 26.34 -6.53
CA TYR A 458 -18.65 27.43 -6.58
C TYR A 458 -17.89 27.47 -7.93
N GLY A 459 -18.40 26.82 -8.97
CA GLY A 459 -17.88 26.89 -10.33
C GLY A 459 -16.68 25.99 -10.65
N VAL A 460 -16.32 25.06 -9.76
CA VAL A 460 -15.26 24.07 -10.03
C VAL A 460 -15.75 23.10 -11.10
N ASN A 461 -14.94 22.81 -12.12
CA ASN A 461 -15.27 21.79 -13.11
C ASN A 461 -15.08 20.39 -12.51
N THR A 462 -16.13 19.85 -11.88
CA THR A 462 -16.06 18.60 -11.13
C THR A 462 -16.47 17.38 -11.96
N LEU A 463 -15.74 16.28 -11.81
CA LEU A 463 -16.06 14.95 -12.32
C LEU A 463 -16.33 14.01 -11.14
N TYR A 464 -17.44 13.28 -11.18
CA TYR A 464 -17.75 12.21 -10.22
C TYR A 464 -17.93 10.87 -10.95
N LEU A 465 -17.24 9.85 -10.46
CA LEU A 465 -17.35 8.47 -10.92
C LEU A 465 -17.07 7.50 -9.76
N ASP A 466 -17.67 6.32 -9.84
CA ASP A 466 -17.19 5.18 -9.02
C ASP A 466 -16.06 4.45 -9.75
N ALA A 467 -15.34 3.61 -9.02
CA ALA A 467 -14.25 2.84 -9.57
C ALA A 467 -14.70 1.68 -10.48
N ASP A 468 -15.87 1.07 -10.23
CA ASP A 468 -16.42 -0.03 -11.02
C ASP A 468 -16.70 0.39 -12.47
N LYS A 469 -16.98 1.68 -12.69
CA LYS A 469 -17.16 2.26 -14.01
C LYS A 469 -15.97 2.06 -14.93
N ALA A 470 -14.75 1.97 -14.38
CA ALA A 470 -13.55 1.69 -15.16
C ALA A 470 -13.64 0.33 -15.87
N GLY A 471 -14.12 -0.69 -15.16
CA GLY A 471 -14.33 -2.03 -15.70
C GLY A 471 -15.46 -2.07 -16.72
N GLU A 472 -16.57 -1.39 -16.45
CA GLU A 472 -17.69 -1.29 -17.40
C GLU A 472 -17.27 -0.64 -18.71
N LEU A 473 -16.54 0.50 -18.65
CA LEU A 473 -16.05 1.18 -19.84
C LEU A 473 -15.13 0.27 -20.66
N TYR A 474 -14.23 -0.47 -20.00
CA TYR A 474 -13.34 -1.40 -20.69
C TYR A 474 -14.12 -2.50 -21.43
N GLN A 475 -15.17 -3.02 -20.80
CA GLN A 475 -16.08 -3.98 -21.43
C GLN A 475 -16.86 -3.38 -22.60
N CYS A 476 -17.32 -2.13 -22.49
CA CYS A 476 -18.00 -1.43 -23.59
C CYS A 476 -17.11 -1.29 -24.84
N PHE A 477 -15.80 -1.16 -24.66
CA PHE A 477 -14.83 -1.13 -25.76
C PHE A 477 -14.31 -2.52 -26.15
N GLN A 478 -14.99 -3.59 -25.75
CA GLN A 478 -14.62 -4.98 -26.06
C GLN A 478 -13.18 -5.33 -25.67
N GLY A 479 -12.66 -4.69 -24.62
CA GLY A 479 -11.29 -4.85 -24.16
C GLY A 479 -10.22 -4.08 -24.95
N ASN A 480 -10.60 -3.09 -25.75
CA ASN A 480 -9.65 -2.21 -26.42
C ASN A 480 -9.06 -1.18 -25.43
N GLU A 481 -7.85 -1.44 -24.96
CA GLU A 481 -7.13 -0.54 -24.03
C GLU A 481 -6.91 0.87 -24.58
N ASN A 482 -6.69 1.04 -25.89
CA ASN A 482 -6.43 2.36 -26.48
C ASN A 482 -7.68 3.25 -26.49
N GLU A 483 -8.83 2.67 -26.82
CA GLU A 483 -10.12 3.36 -26.77
C GLU A 483 -10.50 3.70 -25.33
N TRP A 484 -10.31 2.75 -24.41
CA TRP A 484 -10.50 2.98 -22.99
C TRP A 484 -9.62 4.12 -22.47
N ASP A 485 -8.31 4.10 -22.76
CA ASP A 485 -7.36 5.16 -22.40
C ASP A 485 -7.78 6.52 -22.99
N SER A 486 -8.25 6.52 -24.24
CA SER A 486 -8.73 7.74 -24.89
C SER A 486 -9.97 8.29 -24.19
N LYS A 487 -10.91 7.43 -23.81
CA LYS A 487 -12.13 7.84 -23.11
C LYS A 487 -11.83 8.37 -21.71
N ILE A 488 -10.92 7.74 -20.97
CA ILE A 488 -10.47 8.25 -19.67
C ILE A 488 -9.84 9.64 -19.82
N ARG A 489 -8.98 9.86 -20.82
CA ARG A 489 -8.40 11.19 -21.09
C ARG A 489 -9.46 12.23 -21.42
N GLU A 490 -10.45 11.87 -22.23
CA GLU A 490 -11.58 12.74 -22.58
C GLU A 490 -12.40 13.13 -21.33
N MET A 491 -12.70 12.16 -20.46
CA MET A 491 -13.45 12.40 -19.23
C MET A 491 -12.72 13.36 -18.27
N LEU A 492 -11.40 13.22 -18.17
CA LEU A 492 -10.53 14.05 -17.33
C LEU A 492 -10.28 15.45 -17.92
N ALA A 493 -10.45 15.64 -19.23
CA ALA A 493 -10.14 16.90 -19.88
C ALA A 493 -10.98 18.06 -19.33
N GLY A 494 -10.30 19.17 -19.01
CA GLY A 494 -10.94 20.38 -18.50
C GLY A 494 -11.47 20.29 -17.06
N LYS A 495 -11.24 19.18 -16.35
CA LYS A 495 -11.69 19.01 -14.96
C LYS A 495 -10.69 19.62 -13.98
N ASP A 496 -11.23 20.23 -12.94
CA ASP A 496 -10.48 20.85 -11.85
C ASP A 496 -10.46 19.97 -10.59
N LEU A 497 -11.53 19.20 -10.38
CA LEU A 497 -11.66 18.20 -9.32
C LEU A 497 -12.16 16.88 -9.92
N VAL A 498 -11.51 15.79 -9.55
CA VAL A 498 -11.95 14.42 -9.88
C VAL A 498 -12.25 13.67 -8.58
N VAL A 499 -13.48 13.19 -8.42
CA VAL A 499 -13.91 12.37 -7.29
C VAL A 499 -14.09 10.94 -7.76
N ILE A 500 -13.28 10.02 -7.21
CA ILE A 500 -13.36 8.58 -7.46
C ILE A 500 -13.91 7.92 -6.20
N ASP A 501 -15.16 7.49 -6.26
CA ASP A 501 -15.82 6.82 -5.15
C ASP A 501 -15.61 5.30 -5.20
N ASP A 502 -15.60 4.67 -4.02
CA ASP A 502 -15.62 3.21 -3.82
C ASP A 502 -14.49 2.44 -4.53
N ALA A 503 -13.26 2.95 -4.46
CA ALA A 503 -12.06 2.38 -5.08
C ALA A 503 -11.52 1.12 -4.37
N ASN A 504 -12.38 0.12 -4.17
CA ASN A 504 -12.13 -1.09 -3.34
C ASN A 504 -11.16 -2.11 -3.95
N GLY A 505 -10.61 -1.88 -5.15
CA GLY A 505 -9.66 -2.80 -5.78
C GLY A 505 -10.11 -3.24 -7.17
N GLY A 506 -9.46 -4.27 -7.71
CA GLY A 506 -9.60 -4.67 -9.11
C GLY A 506 -8.55 -4.04 -10.04
N HIS A 507 -8.31 -4.69 -11.18
CA HIS A 507 -7.28 -4.27 -12.14
C HIS A 507 -7.58 -2.90 -12.74
N PHE A 508 -8.81 -2.67 -13.21
CA PHE A 508 -9.20 -1.44 -13.90
C PHE A 508 -9.33 -0.23 -12.96
N SER A 509 -9.81 -0.43 -11.73
CA SER A 509 -9.85 0.61 -10.69
C SER A 509 -8.46 1.17 -10.40
N LYS A 510 -7.45 0.28 -10.31
CA LYS A 510 -6.04 0.68 -10.12
C LYS A 510 -5.51 1.47 -11.32
N GLN A 511 -5.79 1.01 -12.53
CA GLN A 511 -5.38 1.73 -13.74
C GLN A 511 -6.05 3.10 -13.87
N LEU A 512 -7.36 3.20 -13.60
CA LEU A 512 -8.08 4.46 -13.61
C LEU A 512 -7.47 5.47 -12.63
N LEU A 513 -7.21 5.02 -11.39
CA LEU A 513 -6.57 5.85 -10.39
C LEU A 513 -5.17 6.30 -10.84
N ALA A 514 -4.37 5.41 -11.44
CA ALA A 514 -3.07 5.73 -12.03
C ALA A 514 -3.13 6.89 -13.02
N ARG A 515 -4.06 6.79 -13.98
CA ARG A 515 -4.23 7.77 -15.06
C ARG A 515 -4.74 9.09 -14.53
N THR A 516 -5.66 9.03 -13.56
CA THR A 516 -6.18 10.22 -12.87
C THR A 516 -5.08 10.92 -12.09
N MET A 517 -4.29 10.20 -11.28
CA MET A 517 -3.15 10.77 -10.56
C MET A 517 -2.13 11.40 -11.50
N LYS A 518 -1.83 10.76 -12.63
CA LYS A 518 -0.95 11.35 -13.66
C LYS A 518 -1.52 12.67 -14.17
N HIS A 519 -2.81 12.73 -14.50
CA HIS A 519 -3.48 13.95 -14.93
C HIS A 519 -3.46 15.04 -13.86
N VAL A 520 -3.80 14.70 -12.61
CA VAL A 520 -3.80 15.59 -11.45
C VAL A 520 -2.42 16.24 -11.29
N MET A 521 -1.36 15.46 -11.36
CA MET A 521 0.01 15.95 -11.20
C MET A 521 0.48 16.81 -12.38
N THR A 522 0.15 16.44 -13.63
CA THR A 522 0.60 17.19 -14.81
C THR A 522 -0.19 18.48 -15.01
N ALA A 523 -1.51 18.44 -14.79
CA ALA A 523 -2.41 19.57 -14.97
C ALA A 523 -2.65 20.38 -13.69
N LYS A 524 -1.99 20.01 -12.57
CA LYS A 524 -2.09 20.67 -11.26
C LYS A 524 -3.53 20.78 -10.74
N LYS A 525 -4.25 19.66 -10.75
CA LYS A 525 -5.69 19.56 -10.40
C LYS A 525 -5.91 18.94 -9.01
N ALA A 526 -7.17 18.77 -8.61
CA ALA A 526 -7.53 18.12 -7.35
C ALA A 526 -8.11 16.72 -7.57
N ILE A 527 -7.91 15.82 -6.60
CA ILE A 527 -8.55 14.50 -6.56
C ILE A 527 -9.08 14.16 -5.17
N MET A 528 -10.26 13.55 -5.08
CA MET A 528 -10.73 12.90 -3.86
C MET A 528 -11.02 11.43 -4.15
N VAL A 529 -10.64 10.54 -3.24
CA VAL A 529 -10.86 9.10 -3.38
C VAL A 529 -11.41 8.50 -2.10
N SER A 530 -12.41 7.64 -2.20
CA SER A 530 -12.88 6.80 -1.10
C SER A 530 -12.61 5.32 -1.38
N SER A 531 -12.36 4.51 -0.35
CA SER A 531 -12.23 3.05 -0.47
C SER A 531 -12.50 2.35 0.87
N ASN A 532 -12.99 1.12 0.83
CA ASN A 532 -13.16 0.26 1.99
C ASN A 532 -11.88 -0.47 2.40
N HIS A 533 -10.91 -0.51 1.49
CA HIS A 533 -9.60 -1.11 1.72
C HIS A 533 -8.51 -0.06 1.58
N HIS A 534 -7.35 -0.33 2.15
CA HIS A 534 -6.17 0.44 1.81
C HIS A 534 -5.95 0.39 0.29
N ILE A 535 -5.69 1.53 -0.33
CA ILE A 535 -5.52 1.62 -1.78
C ILE A 535 -4.09 1.17 -2.10
N PRO A 536 -3.89 -0.05 -2.63
CA PRO A 536 -2.56 -0.61 -2.72
C PRO A 536 -1.79 0.08 -3.83
N VAL A 537 -0.71 0.76 -3.46
CA VAL A 537 0.26 1.28 -4.43
C VAL A 537 1.13 0.14 -4.90
N LYS A 538 0.67 -0.59 -5.92
CA LYS A 538 1.55 -1.52 -6.63
C LYS A 538 2.61 -0.74 -7.39
N ALA A 539 3.86 -1.15 -7.25
CA ALA A 539 4.99 -0.61 -8.00
C ALA A 539 4.65 -0.59 -9.50
N GLY A 540 4.71 0.61 -10.09
CA GLY A 540 4.45 0.83 -11.52
C GLY A 540 3.00 1.09 -11.93
N LEU A 541 2.01 1.04 -11.02
CA LEU A 541 0.58 1.20 -11.33
C LEU A 541 -0.11 2.38 -10.67
N LEU A 542 0.51 3.09 -9.73
CA LEU A 542 0.20 4.51 -9.57
C LEU A 542 1.42 5.25 -10.09
N GLY A 543 1.22 6.41 -10.73
CA GLY A 543 2.35 7.29 -10.98
C GLY A 543 3.07 7.49 -9.65
N ASP A 544 4.30 7.00 -9.54
CA ASP A 544 5.17 7.17 -8.38
C ASP A 544 5.29 8.68 -8.12
N ILE A 545 4.43 9.22 -7.26
CA ILE A 545 4.57 10.60 -6.81
C ILE A 545 5.62 10.53 -5.73
N ASP A 546 6.83 10.85 -6.13
CA ASP A 546 7.95 10.96 -5.23
C ASP A 546 7.59 11.96 -4.09
N PRO A 547 7.67 11.56 -2.80
CA PRO A 547 7.38 12.38 -1.62
C PRO A 547 8.16 13.68 -1.59
N PHE A 548 9.34 13.69 -2.22
CA PHE A 548 10.21 14.85 -2.27
C PHE A 548 9.94 15.72 -3.51
N THR A 549 8.91 15.39 -4.29
CA THR A 549 8.39 16.34 -5.28
C THR A 549 7.68 17.48 -4.59
N ARG A 550 7.77 18.66 -5.19
CA ARG A 550 7.11 19.93 -4.78
C ARG A 550 5.61 19.86 -4.45
N TYR A 551 4.95 18.74 -4.70
CA TYR A 551 3.51 18.61 -4.74
C TYR A 551 2.96 17.43 -3.93
N ALA A 552 3.81 16.49 -3.50
CA ALA A 552 3.38 15.29 -2.79
C ALA A 552 2.72 15.58 -1.44
N HIS A 553 3.16 16.64 -0.75
CA HIS A 553 2.60 17.02 0.55
C HIS A 553 1.19 17.59 0.51
N ASN A 554 0.71 17.95 -0.68
CA ASN A 554 -0.64 18.45 -0.84
C ASN A 554 -1.66 17.31 -1.01
N PHE A 555 -1.25 16.07 -0.76
CA PHE A 555 -2.10 14.90 -0.68
C PHE A 555 -2.18 14.42 0.77
N LEU A 556 -3.39 14.19 1.26
CA LEU A 556 -3.66 13.66 2.60
C LEU A 556 -4.38 12.33 2.50
N TYR A 557 -3.96 11.38 3.32
CA TYR A 557 -4.56 10.06 3.43
C TYR A 557 -5.05 9.88 4.86
N LEU A 558 -6.36 9.77 5.02
CA LEU A 558 -6.99 9.32 6.25
C LEU A 558 -7.26 7.82 6.08
N SER A 559 -6.32 7.02 6.59
CA SER A 559 -6.34 5.56 6.47
C SER A 559 -6.90 4.89 7.72
N ASP A 560 -7.33 3.65 7.56
CA ASP A 560 -7.78 2.76 8.64
C ASP A 560 -8.90 3.38 9.51
N LEU A 561 -9.80 4.12 8.85
CA LEU A 561 -10.96 4.68 9.52
C LEU A 561 -11.88 3.54 9.99
N GLN A 562 -12.21 3.52 11.28
CA GLN A 562 -13.03 2.53 11.96
C GLN A 562 -14.11 3.24 12.79
N GLY A 563 -15.29 2.63 12.85
CA GLY A 563 -16.40 3.12 13.65
C GLY A 563 -17.73 2.63 13.11
N ASP A 564 -18.78 2.93 13.88
CA ASP A 564 -20.13 2.52 13.55
C ASP A 564 -20.66 3.25 12.31
N SER A 565 -21.59 2.59 11.63
CA SER A 565 -22.26 3.18 10.49
C SER A 565 -23.02 4.47 10.85
N CYS A 566 -22.85 5.51 10.04
CA CYS A 566 -23.61 6.75 10.14
C CYS A 566 -24.97 6.67 9.42
N ARG A 567 -25.30 5.55 8.76
CA ARG A 567 -26.59 5.37 8.09
C ARG A 567 -27.73 5.46 9.11
N SER A 568 -28.88 5.93 8.63
CA SER A 568 -30.10 5.99 9.42
C SER A 568 -30.96 4.77 9.11
N GLN A 569 -31.29 4.02 10.16
CA GLN A 569 -32.32 2.99 10.10
C GLN A 569 -33.68 3.67 9.85
N TRP A 570 -34.51 3.03 9.03
CA TRP A 570 -35.86 3.53 8.77
C TRP A 570 -36.87 3.12 9.86
N TRP A 571 -36.47 2.20 10.72
CA TRP A 571 -37.25 1.63 11.83
C TRP A 571 -36.67 2.07 13.18
N HIS A 572 -37.51 2.08 14.23
CA HIS A 572 -37.15 2.59 15.57
C HIS A 572 -37.06 1.51 16.66
N SER A 573 -37.62 0.33 16.43
CA SER A 573 -37.50 -0.84 17.29
C SER A 573 -37.33 -2.09 16.43
N PRO A 574 -36.42 -3.02 16.78
CA PRO A 574 -36.29 -4.31 16.09
C PRO A 574 -37.49 -5.24 16.34
N ASP A 575 -38.31 -4.98 17.37
CA ASP A 575 -39.56 -5.69 17.69
C ASP A 575 -40.71 -5.41 16.70
N VAL A 576 -40.40 -5.36 15.41
CA VAL A 576 -41.44 -5.34 14.37
C VAL A 576 -42.00 -6.76 14.27
N LEU A 577 -43.11 -7.02 14.96
CA LEU A 577 -43.88 -8.25 14.74
C LEU A 577 -44.15 -8.40 13.23
N ALA A 578 -43.88 -9.57 12.66
CA ALA A 578 -43.99 -9.84 11.22
C ALA A 578 -45.36 -9.47 10.62
N ALA A 579 -46.41 -9.44 11.45
CA ALA A 579 -47.76 -9.04 11.08
C ALA A 579 -47.91 -7.53 10.81
N ASP A 580 -47.10 -6.67 11.43
CA ASP A 580 -47.16 -5.21 11.31
C ASP A 580 -46.07 -4.60 10.43
N ALA A 581 -45.08 -5.41 10.02
CA ALA A 581 -43.90 -4.95 9.29
C ALA A 581 -44.23 -4.24 7.97
N ILE A 582 -45.14 -4.82 7.17
CA ILE A 582 -45.54 -4.24 5.87
C ILE A 582 -46.31 -2.93 6.07
N SER A 583 -47.12 -2.84 7.13
CA SER A 583 -47.84 -1.61 7.49
C SER A 583 -46.87 -0.49 7.86
N GLN A 584 -45.84 -0.79 8.66
CA GLN A 584 -44.79 0.18 9.00
C GLN A 584 -44.00 0.62 7.76
N LEU A 585 -43.65 -0.32 6.87
CA LEU A 585 -43.00 -0.02 5.60
C LEU A 585 -43.89 0.86 4.69
N GLY A 586 -45.21 0.69 4.75
CA GLY A 586 -46.18 1.54 4.06
C GLY A 586 -46.19 2.97 4.59
N GLN A 587 -46.08 3.15 5.91
CA GLN A 587 -46.01 4.45 6.57
C GLN A 587 -44.68 5.18 6.33
N TYR A 588 -43.59 4.45 6.07
CA TYR A 588 -42.30 5.04 5.77
C TYR A 588 -42.33 5.89 4.48
N GLN A 589 -42.11 7.19 4.63
CA GLN A 589 -42.04 8.19 3.55
C GLN A 589 -40.60 8.67 3.27
N GLY A 590 -39.60 8.06 3.90
CA GLY A 590 -38.21 8.43 3.67
C GLY A 590 -37.70 7.95 2.31
N ARG A 591 -36.52 8.46 1.92
CA ARG A 591 -35.93 8.21 0.61
C ARG A 591 -34.95 7.04 0.58
N ASN A 592 -34.55 6.54 1.75
CA ASN A 592 -33.62 5.43 1.88
C ASN A 592 -34.33 4.13 1.54
N ALA A 593 -33.54 3.10 1.23
CA ALA A 593 -34.12 1.79 1.06
C ALA A 593 -34.64 1.26 2.39
N ALA A 594 -35.77 0.55 2.31
CA ALA A 594 -36.44 -0.02 3.46
C ALA A 594 -36.95 -1.42 3.09
N GLY A 595 -36.76 -2.38 3.97
CA GLY A 595 -36.98 -3.80 3.72
C GLY A 595 -37.72 -4.47 4.86
N VAL A 596 -38.61 -5.41 4.54
CA VAL A 596 -39.24 -6.29 5.54
C VAL A 596 -39.25 -7.73 5.07
N ILE A 597 -39.10 -8.66 6.01
CA ILE A 597 -39.27 -10.10 5.78
C ILE A 597 -40.60 -10.54 6.39
N THR A 598 -41.37 -11.35 5.66
CA THR A 598 -42.68 -11.85 6.11
C THR A 598 -42.88 -13.32 5.76
N GLU A 599 -43.57 -14.05 6.63
CA GLU A 599 -44.05 -15.42 6.40
C GLU A 599 -45.49 -15.46 5.91
N HIS A 600 -46.18 -14.31 5.98
CA HIS A 600 -47.59 -14.23 5.61
C HIS A 600 -47.75 -14.36 4.09
N ALA A 601 -48.86 -14.96 3.67
CA ALA A 601 -49.25 -14.95 2.28
C ALA A 601 -49.64 -13.52 1.89
N VAL A 602 -48.80 -12.86 1.12
CA VAL A 602 -49.03 -11.49 0.64
C VAL A 602 -49.11 -11.50 -0.88
N SER A 603 -50.20 -10.95 -1.43
CA SER A 603 -50.34 -10.72 -2.87
C SER A 603 -49.79 -9.35 -3.27
N ILE A 604 -49.46 -9.16 -4.57
CA ILE A 604 -49.04 -7.84 -5.07
C ILE A 604 -50.14 -6.79 -4.85
N ASP A 605 -51.41 -7.15 -5.02
CA ASP A 605 -52.54 -6.24 -4.81
C ASP A 605 -52.67 -5.82 -3.34
N GLU A 606 -52.42 -6.76 -2.43
CA GLU A 606 -52.38 -6.47 -1.01
C GLU A 606 -51.21 -5.55 -0.64
N MET A 607 -50.01 -5.79 -1.20
CA MET A 607 -48.87 -4.88 -1.03
C MET A 607 -49.17 -3.50 -1.60
N ALA A 608 -49.74 -3.42 -2.79
CA ALA A 608 -50.11 -2.16 -3.43
C ALA A 608 -51.03 -1.34 -2.54
N ARG A 609 -52.03 -2.01 -1.95
CA ARG A 609 -52.95 -1.41 -0.99
C ARG A 609 -52.24 -0.94 0.29
N VAL A 610 -51.42 -1.79 0.92
CA VAL A 610 -50.78 -1.47 2.22
C VAL A 610 -49.69 -0.41 2.06
N LEU A 611 -48.87 -0.51 1.01
CA LEU A 611 -47.81 0.45 0.73
C LEU A 611 -48.34 1.75 0.10
N SER A 612 -49.61 1.79 -0.29
CA SER A 612 -50.21 2.90 -1.06
C SER A 612 -49.45 3.19 -2.36
N ILE A 613 -49.02 2.13 -3.06
CA ILE A 613 -48.25 2.19 -4.31
C ILE A 613 -49.06 1.51 -5.41
N PRO A 614 -49.14 2.06 -6.64
CA PRO A 614 -49.80 1.39 -7.75
C PRO A 614 -49.16 0.02 -8.04
N ALA A 615 -49.96 -1.02 -8.26
CA ALA A 615 -49.48 -2.39 -8.44
C ALA A 615 -48.45 -2.50 -9.59
N GLU A 616 -48.60 -1.70 -10.64
CA GLU A 616 -47.68 -1.61 -11.77
C GLU A 616 -46.28 -1.05 -11.42
N GLN A 617 -46.15 -0.37 -10.27
CA GLN A 617 -44.88 0.14 -9.76
C GLN A 617 -44.24 -0.81 -8.72
N ILE A 618 -44.81 -1.99 -8.53
CA ILE A 618 -44.26 -3.07 -7.70
C ILE A 618 -43.62 -4.11 -8.62
N ARG A 619 -42.29 -4.24 -8.56
CA ARG A 619 -41.57 -5.25 -9.33
C ARG A 619 -41.53 -6.57 -8.59
N ARG A 620 -42.13 -7.63 -9.13
CA ARG A 620 -41.88 -9.00 -8.65
C ARG A 620 -40.52 -9.51 -9.15
N VAL A 621 -39.74 -10.07 -8.24
CA VAL A 621 -38.45 -10.73 -8.48
C VAL A 621 -38.53 -12.15 -7.93
N GLY A 622 -38.24 -13.13 -8.77
CA GLY A 622 -38.46 -14.55 -8.49
C GLY A 622 -39.06 -15.24 -9.71
N PRO A 623 -39.15 -16.58 -9.73
CA PRO A 623 -39.67 -17.29 -10.88
C PRO A 623 -41.15 -16.95 -11.06
N PRO A 624 -41.59 -16.61 -12.28
CA PRO A 624 -42.95 -16.93 -12.66
C PRO A 624 -43.04 -18.46 -12.68
N GLU A 625 -43.99 -19.06 -11.98
CA GLU A 625 -44.42 -20.41 -12.32
C GLU A 625 -44.99 -20.36 -13.74
N LEU A 626 -44.16 -20.69 -14.74
CA LEU A 626 -44.67 -21.11 -16.03
C LEU A 626 -44.84 -22.63 -15.96
N PRO A 627 -46.07 -23.15 -16.07
CA PRO A 627 -46.29 -24.59 -16.10
C PRO A 627 -45.48 -25.21 -17.25
N GLY A 628 -44.55 -26.11 -16.91
CA GLY A 628 -43.84 -26.95 -17.89
C GLY A 628 -42.42 -26.49 -18.30
N THR A 629 -41.78 -25.53 -17.63
CA THR A 629 -40.37 -25.19 -17.93
C THR A 629 -39.39 -25.84 -16.94
N GLU A 630 -38.53 -26.74 -17.42
CA GLU A 630 -37.40 -27.26 -16.65
C GLU A 630 -36.38 -26.14 -16.34
N PHE A 631 -36.04 -26.02 -15.05
CA PHE A 631 -34.98 -25.22 -14.42
C PHE A 631 -34.11 -24.38 -15.38
N VAL A 632 -34.60 -23.18 -15.72
CA VAL A 632 -33.75 -22.15 -16.33
C VAL A 632 -32.98 -21.45 -15.22
N SER A 633 -31.66 -21.41 -15.35
CA SER A 633 -30.70 -20.64 -14.54
C SER A 633 -31.27 -19.29 -14.07
N PRO A 634 -31.01 -18.85 -12.81
CA PRO A 634 -31.45 -17.56 -12.31
C PRO A 634 -30.70 -16.41 -13.01
N LYS A 635 -31.13 -16.08 -14.22
CA LYS A 635 -30.84 -14.82 -14.91
C LYS A 635 -32.16 -14.10 -15.16
N PHE A 636 -32.83 -13.73 -14.08
CA PHE A 636 -33.98 -12.84 -14.16
C PHE A 636 -33.48 -11.39 -14.14
N TYR A 637 -33.82 -10.63 -15.19
CA TYR A 637 -33.25 -9.33 -15.54
C TYR A 637 -33.41 -8.27 -14.42
N PHE A 638 -32.28 -7.89 -13.80
CA PHE A 638 -32.16 -6.78 -12.82
C PHE A 638 -31.93 -5.41 -13.45
N ASN A 639 -31.63 -5.35 -14.75
CA ASN A 639 -31.17 -4.13 -15.42
C ASN A 639 -32.22 -3.01 -15.51
N HIS A 640 -33.48 -3.30 -15.18
CA HIS A 640 -34.60 -2.36 -15.29
C HIS A 640 -35.16 -1.87 -13.94
N LEU A 641 -34.61 -2.32 -12.80
CA LEU A 641 -34.97 -1.75 -11.50
C LEU A 641 -34.49 -0.29 -11.45
N SER A 642 -35.44 0.62 -11.33
CA SER A 642 -35.16 2.05 -11.22
C SER A 642 -36.30 2.76 -10.52
N LYS A 643 -35.96 3.75 -9.69
CA LYS A 643 -36.92 4.66 -9.04
C LYS A 643 -37.85 5.39 -10.01
N THR A 644 -37.48 5.53 -11.28
CA THR A 644 -38.34 6.17 -12.28
C THR A 644 -39.49 5.29 -12.75
N GLY A 645 -39.38 3.96 -12.57
CA GLY A 645 -40.40 3.00 -12.99
C GLY A 645 -41.00 2.16 -11.86
N HIS A 646 -40.37 2.15 -10.68
CA HIS A 646 -40.76 1.29 -9.56
C HIS A 646 -40.60 2.04 -8.24
N GLN A 647 -41.46 1.73 -7.28
CA GLN A 647 -41.34 2.22 -5.88
C GLN A 647 -41.08 1.08 -4.89
N ALA A 648 -41.48 -0.15 -5.24
CA ALA A 648 -41.27 -1.32 -4.42
C ALA A 648 -40.85 -2.55 -5.23
N VAL A 649 -40.19 -3.47 -4.55
CA VAL A 649 -39.79 -4.78 -5.05
C VAL A 649 -40.40 -5.84 -4.14
N PHE A 650 -40.99 -6.87 -4.75
CA PHE A 650 -41.47 -8.06 -4.05
C PHE A 650 -40.63 -9.25 -4.45
N MET A 651 -40.03 -9.94 -3.48
CA MET A 651 -39.25 -11.15 -3.70
C MET A 651 -39.82 -12.30 -2.91
N GLU A 652 -39.96 -13.45 -3.55
CA GLU A 652 -40.35 -14.69 -2.90
C GLU A 652 -39.14 -15.62 -2.85
N CYS A 653 -38.74 -15.99 -1.65
CA CYS A 653 -37.60 -16.85 -1.34
C CYS A 653 -38.09 -18.04 -0.55
N ASP A 654 -37.97 -19.25 -1.08
CA ASP A 654 -38.21 -20.46 -0.30
C ASP A 654 -36.85 -20.97 0.24
N ILE A 655 -36.78 -21.34 1.51
CA ILE A 655 -35.51 -21.73 2.17
C ILE A 655 -35.09 -23.17 1.86
N THR A 656 -35.91 -23.94 1.15
CA THR A 656 -35.49 -25.25 0.61
C THR A 656 -34.40 -25.14 -0.47
N PHE A 657 -34.01 -23.92 -0.84
CA PHE A 657 -33.18 -23.63 -1.99
C PHE A 657 -31.70 -23.36 -1.66
N SER A 658 -30.85 -23.65 -2.65
CA SER A 658 -29.39 -23.60 -2.62
C SER A 658 -28.79 -22.17 -2.62
N ASN A 659 -27.47 -22.06 -2.38
CA ASN A 659 -26.65 -20.83 -2.45
C ASN A 659 -27.00 -19.80 -3.56
N PRO A 660 -27.42 -20.18 -4.79
CA PRO A 660 -27.82 -19.22 -5.83
C PRO A 660 -28.95 -18.27 -5.43
N TRP A 661 -29.88 -18.70 -4.58
CA TRP A 661 -31.03 -17.87 -4.16
C TRP A 661 -30.66 -16.82 -3.13
N ILE A 662 -29.82 -17.19 -2.17
CA ILE A 662 -29.25 -16.23 -1.22
C ILE A 662 -28.44 -15.19 -1.99
N LYS A 663 -27.63 -15.62 -2.96
CA LYS A 663 -26.91 -14.70 -3.85
C LYS A 663 -27.85 -13.78 -4.62
N GLN A 664 -28.98 -14.30 -5.09
CA GLN A 664 -30.00 -13.49 -5.77
C GLN A 664 -30.60 -12.44 -4.83
N PHE A 665 -30.95 -12.84 -3.60
CA PHE A 665 -31.46 -11.94 -2.57
C PHE A 665 -30.47 -10.82 -2.28
N LEU A 666 -29.19 -11.14 -2.06
CA LEU A 666 -28.14 -10.14 -1.82
C LEU A 666 -27.98 -9.17 -3.00
N ASN A 667 -28.08 -9.66 -4.24
CA ASN A 667 -28.06 -8.79 -5.43
C ASN A 667 -29.29 -7.85 -5.48
N VAL A 668 -30.47 -8.34 -5.08
CA VAL A 668 -31.68 -7.50 -5.00
C VAL A 668 -31.55 -6.45 -3.91
N VAL A 669 -31.05 -6.82 -2.74
CA VAL A 669 -30.77 -5.90 -1.63
C VAL A 669 -29.82 -4.80 -2.09
N GLN A 670 -28.72 -5.16 -2.77
CA GLN A 670 -27.79 -4.19 -3.35
C GLN A 670 -28.50 -3.19 -4.28
N LYS A 671 -29.29 -3.67 -5.25
CA LYS A 671 -29.99 -2.81 -6.22
C LYS A 671 -31.10 -1.97 -5.61
N VAL A 672 -31.90 -2.54 -4.72
CA VAL A 672 -32.93 -1.81 -3.97
C VAL A 672 -32.30 -0.72 -3.13
N HIS A 673 -31.20 -1.03 -2.46
CA HIS A 673 -30.45 -0.06 -1.67
C HIS A 673 -29.94 1.11 -2.53
N ASP A 674 -29.27 0.81 -3.64
CA ASP A 674 -28.67 1.85 -4.51
C ASP A 674 -29.74 2.80 -5.09
N GLU A 675 -30.92 2.26 -5.44
CA GLU A 675 -32.06 3.04 -5.92
C GLU A 675 -32.92 3.61 -4.78
N GLY A 676 -32.79 3.16 -3.53
CA GLY A 676 -33.61 3.55 -2.39
C GLY A 676 -35.08 3.12 -2.51
N LEU A 677 -35.34 1.89 -2.97
CA LEU A 677 -36.69 1.32 -3.12
C LEU A 677 -37.15 0.64 -1.82
N LYS A 678 -38.45 0.32 -1.75
CA LYS A 678 -39.00 -0.58 -0.72
C LYS A 678 -38.82 -2.04 -1.15
N LEU A 679 -38.48 -2.95 -0.24
CA LEU A 679 -38.36 -4.39 -0.51
C LEU A 679 -39.21 -5.19 0.47
N VAL A 680 -40.07 -6.06 -0.07
CA VAL A 680 -40.79 -7.06 0.72
C VAL A 680 -40.29 -8.42 0.30
N VAL A 681 -39.77 -9.19 1.27
CA VAL A 681 -39.32 -10.56 1.07
C VAL A 681 -40.29 -11.50 1.74
N LYS A 682 -40.92 -12.38 0.97
CA LYS A 682 -41.73 -13.48 1.46
C LYS A 682 -40.87 -14.73 1.58
N THR A 683 -40.94 -15.38 2.74
CA THR A 683 -40.32 -16.69 3.00
C THR A 683 -41.32 -17.65 3.65
N ASN A 684 -41.06 -18.96 3.58
CA ASN A 684 -41.85 -19.99 4.27
C ASN A 684 -41.48 -20.17 5.75
N ASP A 685 -40.28 -19.75 6.13
CA ASP A 685 -39.73 -19.77 7.49
C ASP A 685 -38.62 -18.71 7.55
N ARG A 686 -38.88 -17.71 8.40
CA ARG A 686 -38.07 -16.50 8.56
C ARG A 686 -36.77 -16.80 9.27
N ILE A 687 -36.79 -17.64 10.31
CA ILE A 687 -35.61 -17.94 11.13
C ILE A 687 -34.59 -18.67 10.27
N LEU A 688 -35.01 -19.73 9.57
CA LEU A 688 -34.13 -20.51 8.71
C LEU A 688 -33.57 -19.67 7.56
N PHE A 689 -34.37 -18.74 7.02
CA PHE A 689 -33.90 -17.80 5.99
C PHE A 689 -32.79 -16.88 6.51
N LEU A 690 -32.99 -16.28 7.69
CA LEU A 690 -31.99 -15.41 8.31
C LEU A 690 -30.69 -16.18 8.60
N GLU A 691 -30.78 -17.39 9.16
CA GLU A 691 -29.62 -18.26 9.41
C GLU A 691 -28.86 -18.55 8.12
N ALA A 692 -29.57 -18.94 7.06
CA ALA A 692 -28.96 -19.25 5.78
C ALA A 692 -28.25 -18.04 5.16
N VAL A 693 -28.87 -16.85 5.21
CA VAL A 693 -28.24 -15.60 4.75
C VAL A 693 -26.99 -15.30 5.58
N MET A 694 -27.07 -15.37 6.91
CA MET A 694 -25.94 -15.07 7.79
C MET A 694 -24.78 -16.04 7.59
N ASP A 695 -25.05 -17.33 7.40
CA ASP A 695 -24.02 -18.32 7.13
C ASP A 695 -23.38 -18.11 5.75
N TYR A 696 -24.16 -17.72 4.75
CA TYR A 696 -23.62 -17.32 3.45
C TYR A 696 -22.74 -16.06 3.54
N LEU A 697 -23.12 -15.07 4.36
CA LEU A 697 -22.31 -13.87 4.60
C LEU A 697 -20.99 -14.19 5.31
N LYS A 698 -21.00 -15.07 6.32
CA LYS A 698 -19.78 -15.55 6.96
C LYS A 698 -18.85 -16.23 5.94
N PHE A 699 -19.43 -17.02 5.02
CA PHE A 699 -18.68 -17.64 3.93
C PHE A 699 -18.08 -16.61 2.95
N LEU A 700 -18.82 -15.55 2.60
CA LEU A 700 -18.31 -14.47 1.74
C LEU A 700 -17.22 -13.63 2.42
N GLN A 701 -17.36 -13.35 3.73
CA GLN A 701 -16.33 -12.64 4.50
C GLN A 701 -14.98 -13.36 4.47
N LEU A 702 -14.98 -14.70 4.43
CA LEU A 702 -13.76 -15.52 4.30
C LEU A 702 -13.14 -15.47 2.90
N LEU A 703 -13.92 -15.15 1.86
CA LEU A 703 -13.47 -15.23 0.46
C LEU A 703 -13.05 -13.88 -0.14
N ASP A 704 -13.69 -12.76 0.22
CA ASP A 704 -13.39 -11.48 -0.44
C ASP A 704 -13.76 -10.21 0.34
N GLY A 705 -13.96 -10.29 1.67
CA GLY A 705 -14.15 -9.09 2.49
C GLY A 705 -15.36 -8.21 2.09
N GLU A 706 -16.44 -8.80 1.56
CA GLU A 706 -17.70 -8.10 1.22
C GLU A 706 -18.48 -7.65 2.48
N VAL A 707 -17.84 -6.83 3.33
CA VAL A 707 -18.42 -6.26 4.56
C VAL A 707 -19.63 -5.36 4.25
N ARG A 708 -19.71 -4.83 3.04
CA ARG A 708 -20.73 -3.84 2.64
C ARG A 708 -22.17 -4.36 2.65
N ILE A 709 -22.39 -5.63 2.28
CA ILE A 709 -23.76 -6.14 2.14
C ILE A 709 -24.42 -6.47 3.48
N GLY A 710 -23.64 -6.92 4.47
CA GLY A 710 -24.13 -7.15 5.84
C GLY A 710 -24.68 -5.89 6.47
N GLU A 711 -23.92 -4.79 6.37
CA GLU A 711 -24.35 -3.48 6.87
C GLU A 711 -25.65 -3.00 6.19
N ARG A 712 -25.78 -3.20 4.87
CA ARG A 712 -27.02 -2.84 4.14
C ARG A 712 -28.22 -3.64 4.64
N LEU A 713 -28.04 -4.90 5.00
CA LEU A 713 -29.10 -5.73 5.55
C LEU A 713 -29.56 -5.19 6.91
N GLU A 714 -28.64 -4.88 7.83
CA GLU A 714 -28.96 -4.29 9.14
C GLU A 714 -29.74 -2.97 9.02
N HIS A 715 -29.42 -2.12 8.04
CA HIS A 715 -30.13 -0.86 7.83
C HIS A 715 -31.48 -1.04 7.14
N MET A 716 -31.56 -1.96 6.17
CA MET A 716 -32.79 -2.18 5.42
C MET A 716 -33.79 -3.02 6.21
N PHE A 717 -33.38 -3.95 7.05
CA PHE A 717 -34.25 -4.95 7.65
C PHE A 717 -34.05 -4.97 9.18
N PRO A 718 -35.11 -4.73 9.98
CA PRO A 718 -35.04 -4.86 11.43
C PRO A 718 -34.52 -6.24 11.88
N ASP A 719 -34.85 -7.27 11.09
CA ASP A 719 -34.54 -8.68 11.34
C ASP A 719 -33.04 -8.98 11.47
N PHE A 720 -32.18 -8.16 10.86
CA PHE A 720 -30.72 -8.35 10.89
C PHE A 720 -30.02 -7.52 11.97
N ALA A 721 -30.71 -6.58 12.62
CA ALA A 721 -30.08 -5.66 13.58
C ALA A 721 -29.87 -6.26 14.99
N GLU A 722 -30.60 -7.32 15.33
CA GLU A 722 -30.42 -8.07 16.58
C GLU A 722 -29.55 -9.33 16.44
N SER A 723 -29.02 -9.62 15.25
CA SER A 723 -28.15 -10.77 15.03
C SER A 723 -26.69 -10.52 15.44
N GLY A 724 -26.50 -9.82 16.56
CA GLY A 724 -25.69 -10.40 17.61
C GLY A 724 -26.44 -11.64 18.14
N LEU A 725 -26.44 -12.74 17.38
CA LEU A 725 -26.76 -14.06 17.89
C LEU A 725 -25.71 -14.38 18.97
N GLN A 726 -25.90 -13.84 20.16
CA GLN A 726 -25.37 -14.41 21.39
C GLN A 726 -26.15 -15.71 21.63
N ASN A 727 -25.76 -16.73 20.87
CA ASN A 727 -25.48 -18.09 21.32
C ASN A 727 -24.84 -18.88 20.17
#